data_AF-A0A0N4V7H2-F1
#
_entry.id   AF-A0A0N4V7H2-F1
#
_cell.length_a   1.000
_cell.length_b   1.000
_cell.length_c   1.000
_cell.angle_alpha   90.00
_cell.angle_beta   90.00
_cell.angle_gamma   90.00
#
_symmetry.space_group_name_H-M   'P 1'
#
loop_
_entity.id
_entity.type
_entity.pdbx_description
1 polymer ?
#
loop_
_entity_poly.entity_id
_entity_poly.type
_entity_poly.pdbx_seq_one_letter_code
_entity_poly.pdbx_strand_id
1 'polypeptide(L)'
;MDVRSLELEWRSQVWSIISNHSVLACEAVYLVQQFCWGETKRLSLKNIRKGCCLAKGAQCPFGYGKKKSQPAPSSPPSPPSINPKETFIQSTFMHFDKTENERRFSEIVKNVLERVRESLKKRVHLNIDNENINCSEGHVKCDEYVAVDGFHLLLIEETNGEPAVYTISSELNKNDGAVEAALLDAFSRHSHHDLTRYASEDAEKAVGFIRKLSTKELTRLRRRKPKKSAAIFSPIELDLIDQSILEYRSFTEPEDYRGLEKLNAKSVMKSIIADKISFVLYWSNGNSVSQHVFYLWSKSAEVLKKRYPNVSFGALPCHQETRICDNFDITTFEMRTIIAYKSGRRYSSTSKIGNLWYYVDWASLVLTGGLIELKEEEDVKKAKKGTIKQFSKIVSSLTIGFFDSEDCEEYQNYTEVATILKGRYYLCYFIKKGSSPTLMTIRPTEKLKRIDFKNAFKVQDLAHFISVSSFPSVLDISDGFTPGLLQRSDQLLTFIITAKTSTAAYSSWCQRNPAYLCTKIIKEQCEALKEVMRNLRIEEDAFNLLLLKKNKVYATLIKEPFDERQLQNQIEAFAKSKPTGEIKENAVYPFRYLQLSKINRIFGYQETILLPEPKLVKSYTSEDGISEVRRKDTGGCPFMKAQAQNNFKDEL
;
A
#
# COMPACT_ATOMS: atom_id res chain seq x y z
N MET A 1 17.41 -62.80 -15.45
CA MET A 1 16.17 -62.41 -14.75
C MET A 1 15.29 -61.73 -15.78
N ASP A 2 14.11 -62.29 -16.04
CA ASP A 2 13.24 -61.89 -17.15
C ASP A 2 12.52 -60.59 -16.81
N VAL A 3 12.73 -59.55 -17.63
CA VAL A 3 12.17 -58.21 -17.43
C VAL A 3 10.64 -58.24 -17.38
N ARG A 4 10.01 -59.23 -18.02
CA ARG A 4 8.56 -59.42 -17.98
C ARG A 4 8.03 -59.91 -16.62
N SER A 5 8.81 -60.65 -15.85
CA SER A 5 8.37 -61.10 -14.52
C SER A 5 8.39 -59.96 -13.51
N LEU A 6 9.41 -59.09 -13.59
CA LEU A 6 9.51 -57.87 -12.78
C LEU A 6 8.40 -56.85 -13.11
N GLU A 7 8.00 -56.74 -14.39
CA GLU A 7 6.92 -55.83 -14.80
C GLU A 7 5.53 -56.29 -14.31
N LEU A 8 5.28 -57.60 -14.29
CA LEU A 8 4.02 -58.18 -13.78
C LEU A 8 3.90 -58.05 -12.26
N GLU A 9 5.00 -58.24 -11.53
CA GLU A 9 5.04 -58.11 -10.07
C GLU A 9 4.87 -56.65 -9.63
N TRP A 10 5.48 -55.71 -10.37
CA TRP A 10 5.32 -54.27 -10.12
C TRP A 10 3.90 -53.79 -10.43
N ARG A 11 3.29 -54.24 -11.54
CA ARG A 11 1.90 -53.91 -11.88
C ARG A 11 0.90 -54.43 -10.85
N SER A 12 1.13 -55.63 -10.29
CA SER A 12 0.27 -56.20 -9.24
C SER A 12 0.36 -55.41 -7.94
N GLN A 13 1.55 -54.94 -7.55
CA GLN A 13 1.73 -54.14 -6.33
C GLN A 13 1.14 -52.73 -6.47
N VAL A 14 1.28 -52.09 -7.64
CA VAL A 14 0.71 -50.76 -7.90
C VAL A 14 -0.83 -50.81 -7.93
N TRP A 15 -1.43 -51.86 -8.50
CA TRP A 15 -2.89 -52.01 -8.52
C TRP A 15 -3.49 -52.24 -7.12
N SER A 16 -2.77 -52.97 -6.24
CA SER A 16 -3.16 -53.18 -4.85
C SER A 16 -3.10 -51.91 -3.99
N ILE A 17 -2.22 -50.96 -4.32
CA ILE A 17 -2.09 -49.68 -3.60
C ILE A 17 -3.19 -48.71 -4.05
N ILE A 18 -3.53 -48.72 -5.35
CA ILE A 18 -4.56 -47.85 -5.93
C ILE A 18 -5.97 -48.27 -5.48
N SER A 19 -6.24 -49.56 -5.31
CA SER A 19 -7.57 -50.04 -4.87
C SER A 19 -7.90 -49.74 -3.41
N ASN A 20 -6.90 -49.43 -2.57
CA ASN A 20 -7.06 -49.27 -1.12
C ASN A 20 -7.08 -47.81 -0.63
N HIS A 21 -6.88 -46.81 -1.51
CA HIS A 21 -6.90 -45.38 -1.12
C HIS A 21 -7.75 -44.52 -2.08
N SER A 22 -8.95 -44.12 -1.64
CA SER A 22 -9.95 -43.40 -2.44
C SER A 22 -9.67 -41.90 -2.70
N VAL A 23 -8.48 -41.38 -2.34
CA VAL A 23 -8.16 -39.95 -2.46
C VAL A 23 -6.97 -39.66 -3.41
N LEU A 24 -6.30 -40.67 -3.97
CA LEU A 24 -5.09 -40.48 -4.81
C LEU A 24 -5.26 -40.87 -6.29
N ALA A 25 -6.49 -41.11 -6.76
CA ALA A 25 -6.72 -41.62 -8.11
C ALA A 25 -6.52 -40.58 -9.25
N CYS A 26 -6.55 -39.27 -8.96
CA CYS A 26 -6.40 -38.25 -10.01
C CYS A 26 -4.96 -37.81 -10.26
N GLU A 27 -4.05 -37.92 -9.29
CA GLU A 27 -2.65 -37.48 -9.46
C GLU A 27 -1.72 -38.62 -9.94
N ALA A 28 -2.07 -39.89 -9.67
CA ALA A 28 -1.28 -41.03 -10.13
C ALA A 28 -1.39 -41.30 -11.65
N VAL A 29 -2.48 -40.88 -12.29
CA VAL A 29 -2.65 -41.01 -13.76
C VAL A 29 -1.74 -40.05 -14.53
N TYR A 30 -1.36 -38.93 -13.92
CA TYR A 30 -0.52 -37.90 -14.55
C TYR A 30 0.97 -38.27 -14.54
N LEU A 31 1.43 -38.99 -13.51
CA LEU A 31 2.84 -39.40 -13.36
C LEU A 31 3.21 -40.63 -14.20
N VAL A 32 2.26 -41.54 -14.48
CA VAL A 32 2.50 -42.69 -15.38
C VAL A 32 2.51 -42.26 -16.86
N GLN A 33 1.91 -41.11 -17.19
CA GLN A 33 1.90 -40.58 -18.56
C GLN A 33 3.24 -39.95 -19.00
N GLN A 34 4.13 -39.57 -18.08
CA GLN A 34 5.43 -38.97 -18.45
C GLN A 34 6.57 -39.98 -18.66
N PHE A 35 6.41 -41.25 -18.25
CA PHE A 35 7.50 -42.23 -18.28
C PHE A 35 7.51 -43.20 -19.46
N CYS A 36 6.47 -43.20 -20.30
CA CYS A 36 6.38 -44.08 -21.46
C CYS A 36 5.95 -43.28 -22.69
N TRP A 37 6.89 -42.78 -23.49
CA TRP A 37 6.72 -42.56 -24.94
C TRP A 37 8.08 -42.70 -25.64
N GLY A 38 8.47 -43.95 -25.85
CA GLY A 38 9.23 -44.38 -27.01
C GLY A 38 8.30 -45.22 -27.87
N GLU A 39 8.18 -44.85 -29.14
CA GLU A 39 7.49 -45.54 -30.24
C GLU A 39 5.97 -45.32 -30.46
N THR A 40 5.70 -44.87 -31.67
CA THR A 40 4.44 -44.61 -32.38
C THR A 40 3.43 -45.76 -32.39
N LYS A 41 2.15 -45.45 -32.05
CA LYS A 41 0.96 -45.91 -32.81
C LYS A 41 -0.32 -45.17 -32.38
N ARG A 42 -1.12 -44.74 -33.37
CA ARG A 42 -2.44 -44.10 -33.27
C ARG A 42 -3.45 -44.96 -32.49
N LEU A 43 -4.17 -44.38 -31.53
CA LEU A 43 -5.42 -44.94 -30.99
C LEU A 43 -6.47 -43.84 -30.76
N SER A 44 -7.70 -44.13 -31.18
CA SER A 44 -8.85 -43.23 -31.34
C SER A 44 -9.63 -42.95 -30.04
N LEU A 45 -10.01 -41.68 -29.83
CA LEU A 45 -10.75 -41.12 -28.69
C LEU A 45 -12.19 -41.65 -28.45
N LYS A 46 -12.66 -42.66 -29.18
CA LYS A 46 -14.03 -43.21 -29.03
C LYS A 46 -14.21 -44.20 -27.86
N ASN A 47 -13.13 -44.72 -27.26
CA ASN A 47 -13.23 -45.77 -26.23
C ASN A 47 -13.12 -45.29 -24.77
N ILE A 48 -12.84 -44.00 -24.52
CA ILE A 48 -12.71 -43.47 -23.14
C ILE A 48 -14.07 -43.00 -22.58
N ARG A 49 -15.06 -42.72 -23.43
CA ARG A 49 -16.39 -42.22 -23.01
C ARG A 49 -17.38 -43.28 -22.49
N LYS A 50 -17.02 -44.57 -22.46
CA LYS A 50 -17.91 -45.64 -21.98
C LYS A 50 -17.49 -46.27 -20.63
N GLY A 51 -16.43 -45.78 -19.98
CA GLY A 51 -15.90 -46.36 -18.75
C GLY A 51 -16.31 -45.72 -17.41
N CYS A 52 -16.91 -44.51 -17.41
CA CYS A 52 -17.17 -43.77 -16.16
C CYS A 52 -18.61 -43.78 -15.65
N CYS A 53 -19.52 -44.51 -16.30
CA CYS A 53 -20.89 -44.69 -15.82
C CYS A 53 -21.05 -46.15 -15.38
N LEU A 54 -20.57 -46.52 -14.18
CA LEU A 54 -20.99 -47.70 -13.40
C LEU A 54 -20.16 -47.78 -12.09
N ALA A 55 -20.50 -46.96 -11.09
CA ALA A 55 -20.21 -47.24 -9.68
C ALA A 55 -21.14 -46.39 -8.79
N LYS A 56 -21.74 -47.04 -7.78
CA LYS A 56 -22.98 -46.65 -7.10
C LYS A 56 -22.79 -45.61 -5.98
N GLY A 57 -23.78 -44.72 -5.85
CA GLY A 57 -24.42 -44.38 -4.56
C GLY A 57 -23.99 -43.10 -3.83
N ALA A 58 -24.69 -41.98 -4.06
CA ALA A 58 -25.15 -41.02 -3.04
C ALA A 58 -25.99 -39.90 -3.67
N GLN A 59 -26.95 -39.37 -2.91
CA GLN A 59 -28.16 -38.64 -3.33
C GLN A 59 -27.93 -37.21 -3.88
N CYS A 60 -28.72 -36.85 -4.90
CA CYS A 60 -28.97 -35.46 -5.32
C CYS A 60 -30.11 -34.83 -4.49
N PRO A 61 -29.97 -33.60 -3.95
CA PRO A 61 -31.10 -32.88 -3.38
C PRO A 61 -31.48 -31.70 -4.28
N PHE A 62 -32.43 -31.91 -5.20
CA PHE A 62 -33.26 -30.82 -5.73
C PHE A 62 -34.69 -31.31 -5.87
N GLY A 63 -35.51 -30.96 -4.88
CA GLY A 63 -36.95 -31.16 -4.87
C GLY A 63 -37.66 -30.01 -5.59
N TYR A 64 -38.55 -30.35 -6.52
CA TYR A 64 -39.52 -29.46 -7.14
C TYR A 64 -40.81 -29.39 -6.30
N GLY A 65 -41.37 -28.18 -6.16
CA GLY A 65 -42.82 -27.95 -6.16
C GLY A 65 -43.41 -27.14 -4.99
N LYS A 66 -43.89 -25.91 -5.26
CA LYS A 66 -45.32 -25.58 -5.49
C LYS A 66 -45.59 -24.06 -5.55
N LYS A 67 -46.59 -23.73 -6.38
CA LYS A 67 -47.18 -22.44 -6.80
C LYS A 67 -47.54 -21.44 -5.70
N LYS A 68 -47.45 -20.13 -6.01
CA LYS A 68 -48.47 -19.11 -5.66
C LYS A 68 -48.60 -18.00 -6.73
N SER A 69 -49.83 -17.92 -7.27
CA SER A 69 -50.62 -16.80 -7.83
C SER A 69 -49.97 -15.59 -8.54
N GLN A 70 -50.38 -15.40 -9.80
CA GLN A 70 -50.35 -14.15 -10.58
C GLN A 70 -51.42 -13.13 -10.12
N PRO A 71 -51.32 -11.87 -10.58
CA PRO A 71 -52.44 -11.14 -11.17
C PRO A 71 -52.22 -10.84 -12.67
N ALA A 72 -53.33 -10.50 -13.34
CA ALA A 72 -53.66 -10.64 -14.77
C ALA A 72 -53.10 -9.54 -15.73
N PRO A 73 -53.35 -9.62 -17.06
CA PRO A 73 -52.43 -9.21 -18.14
C PRO A 73 -52.69 -7.82 -18.74
N SER A 74 -51.70 -7.27 -19.46
CA SER A 74 -51.96 -6.42 -20.64
C SER A 74 -50.74 -6.26 -21.56
N SER A 75 -50.75 -6.97 -22.68
CA SER A 75 -50.53 -6.47 -24.06
C SER A 75 -50.17 -7.67 -24.97
N PRO A 76 -50.70 -7.72 -26.22
CA PRO A 76 -50.43 -8.84 -27.13
C PRO A 76 -48.95 -8.84 -27.53
N PRO A 77 -48.36 -10.03 -27.82
CA PRO A 77 -46.98 -10.11 -28.25
C PRO A 77 -46.83 -9.45 -29.62
N SER A 78 -46.03 -8.39 -29.68
CA SER A 78 -45.52 -7.86 -30.95
C SER A 78 -44.73 -8.96 -31.68
N PRO A 79 -44.80 -9.04 -33.02
CA PRO A 79 -44.06 -10.04 -33.79
C PRO A 79 -42.55 -9.92 -33.50
N PRO A 80 -41.78 -11.03 -33.53
CA PRO A 80 -40.36 -10.99 -33.23
C PRO A 80 -39.68 -10.02 -34.19
N SER A 81 -39.01 -9.01 -33.64
CA SER A 81 -38.18 -8.09 -34.43
C SER A 81 -37.17 -8.92 -35.22
N ILE A 82 -37.16 -8.72 -36.54
CA ILE A 82 -36.34 -9.46 -37.53
C ILE A 82 -34.82 -9.26 -37.32
N ASN A 83 -34.43 -8.30 -36.46
CA ASN A 83 -33.04 -8.11 -36.09
C ASN A 83 -32.77 -8.79 -34.74
N PRO A 84 -31.80 -9.72 -34.64
CA PRO A 84 -31.38 -10.26 -33.36
C PRO A 84 -30.96 -9.10 -32.45
N LYS A 85 -31.36 -9.15 -31.17
CA LYS A 85 -30.91 -8.15 -30.19
C LYS A 85 -29.39 -8.10 -30.23
N GLU A 86 -28.84 -6.92 -30.53
CA GLU A 86 -27.40 -6.69 -30.45
C GLU A 86 -26.93 -7.14 -29.07
N THR A 87 -26.03 -8.11 -29.08
CA THR A 87 -25.38 -8.58 -27.86
C THR A 87 -24.10 -7.78 -27.71
N PHE A 88 -23.82 -7.40 -26.47
CA PHE A 88 -22.69 -6.53 -26.15
C PHE A 88 -21.81 -7.21 -25.12
N ILE A 89 -20.52 -7.30 -25.40
CA ILE A 89 -19.51 -7.80 -24.46
C ILE A 89 -18.50 -6.68 -24.23
N GLN A 90 -18.31 -6.29 -22.96
CA GLN A 90 -17.21 -5.42 -22.58
C GLN A 90 -16.02 -6.27 -22.16
N SER A 91 -14.88 -6.02 -22.77
CA SER A 91 -13.64 -6.70 -22.43
C SER A 91 -12.49 -5.73 -22.19
N THR A 92 -11.48 -6.20 -21.47
CA THR A 92 -10.22 -5.49 -21.30
C THR A 92 -9.09 -6.47 -21.49
N PHE A 93 -8.27 -6.27 -22.51
CA PHE A 93 -7.02 -6.99 -22.66
C PHE A 93 -5.91 -6.23 -21.94
N MET A 94 -5.38 -6.83 -20.88
CA MET A 94 -4.40 -6.22 -20.00
C MET A 94 -3.13 -7.06 -20.00
N HIS A 95 -1.98 -6.42 -20.24
CA HIS A 95 -0.72 -7.14 -20.35
C HIS A 95 0.42 -6.41 -19.63
N PHE A 96 1.37 -7.17 -19.09
CA PHE A 96 2.63 -6.66 -18.54
C PHE A 96 3.77 -7.37 -19.28
N ASP A 97 4.49 -6.62 -20.10
CA ASP A 97 5.57 -7.15 -20.93
C ASP A 97 6.89 -6.89 -20.21
N LYS A 98 7.49 -7.94 -19.67
CA LYS A 98 8.80 -7.92 -18.98
C LYS A 98 9.94 -8.23 -19.96
N THR A 99 9.64 -8.99 -21.02
CA THR A 99 10.57 -9.42 -22.07
C THR A 99 10.09 -9.01 -23.46
N GLU A 100 11.01 -8.95 -24.44
CA GLU A 100 10.67 -8.65 -25.82
C GLU A 100 9.72 -9.68 -26.45
N ASN A 101 9.82 -10.96 -26.05
CA ASN A 101 8.92 -12.01 -26.50
C ASN A 101 7.47 -11.78 -26.03
N GLU A 102 7.29 -11.33 -24.78
CA GLU A 102 5.97 -10.99 -24.25
C GLU A 102 5.37 -9.77 -24.95
N ARG A 103 6.20 -8.77 -25.31
CA ARG A 103 5.78 -7.62 -26.10
C ARG A 103 5.31 -8.03 -27.50
N ARG A 104 6.08 -8.87 -28.20
CA ARG A 104 5.66 -9.41 -29.50
C ARG A 104 4.35 -10.19 -29.40
N PHE A 105 4.21 -10.98 -28.34
CA PHE A 105 2.97 -11.73 -28.09
C PHE A 105 1.78 -10.82 -27.78
N SER A 106 1.96 -9.76 -26.99
CA SER A 106 0.88 -8.80 -26.68
C SER A 106 0.41 -8.06 -27.93
N GLU A 107 1.32 -7.73 -28.85
CA GLU A 107 1.00 -7.17 -30.18
C GLU A 107 0.19 -8.15 -31.04
N ILE A 108 0.57 -9.44 -31.07
CA ILE A 108 -0.21 -10.48 -31.75
C ILE A 108 -1.63 -10.57 -31.19
N VAL A 109 -1.79 -10.62 -29.86
CA VAL A 109 -3.10 -10.71 -29.23
C VAL A 109 -3.97 -9.49 -29.55
N LYS A 110 -3.42 -8.27 -29.51
CA LYS A 110 -4.14 -7.04 -29.89
C LYS A 110 -4.64 -7.09 -31.33
N ASN A 111 -3.78 -7.48 -32.27
CA ASN A 111 -4.12 -7.55 -33.69
C ASN A 111 -5.18 -8.60 -33.97
N VAL A 112 -5.03 -9.81 -33.41
CA VAL A 112 -6.01 -10.89 -33.55
C VAL A 112 -7.35 -10.50 -32.93
N LEU A 113 -7.33 -9.88 -31.75
CA LEU A 113 -8.54 -9.42 -31.07
C LEU A 113 -9.30 -8.40 -31.92
N GLU A 114 -8.64 -7.44 -32.55
CA GLU A 114 -9.30 -6.48 -33.43
C GLU A 114 -9.98 -7.16 -34.64
N ARG A 115 -9.30 -8.12 -35.28
CA ARG A 115 -9.88 -8.92 -36.37
C ARG A 115 -11.11 -9.70 -35.93
N VAL A 116 -11.04 -10.33 -34.75
CA VAL A 116 -12.17 -11.08 -34.16
C VAL A 116 -13.36 -10.16 -33.90
N ARG A 117 -13.13 -8.96 -33.33
CA ARG A 117 -14.18 -7.96 -33.06
C ARG A 117 -14.91 -7.56 -34.35
N GLU A 118 -14.16 -7.23 -35.40
CA GLU A 118 -14.75 -6.85 -36.70
C GLU A 118 -15.53 -8.01 -37.33
N SER A 119 -14.98 -9.22 -37.30
CA SER A 119 -15.61 -10.41 -37.86
C SER A 119 -16.93 -10.73 -37.17
N LEU A 120 -16.95 -10.72 -35.84
CA LEU A 120 -18.15 -11.03 -35.04
C LEU A 120 -19.22 -9.94 -35.17
N LYS A 121 -18.84 -8.68 -35.27
CA LYS A 121 -19.77 -7.58 -35.55
C LYS A 121 -20.47 -7.75 -36.89
N LYS A 122 -19.73 -8.18 -37.93
CA LYS A 122 -20.27 -8.41 -39.29
C LYS A 122 -21.11 -9.68 -39.40
N ARG A 123 -20.65 -10.79 -38.80
CA ARG A 123 -21.24 -12.13 -39.00
C ARG A 123 -22.33 -12.50 -38.00
N VAL A 124 -22.26 -11.96 -36.79
CA VAL A 124 -23.10 -12.39 -35.64
C VAL A 124 -23.82 -11.21 -34.97
N HIS A 125 -23.60 -9.97 -35.44
CA HIS A 125 -24.11 -8.75 -34.81
C HIS A 125 -23.78 -8.64 -33.31
N LEU A 126 -22.63 -9.20 -32.92
CA LEU A 126 -22.08 -9.12 -31.57
C LEU A 126 -21.05 -7.99 -31.53
N ASN A 127 -21.28 -7.00 -30.66
CA ASN A 127 -20.37 -5.88 -30.49
C ASN A 127 -19.50 -6.12 -29.25
N ILE A 128 -18.18 -6.24 -29.47
CA ILE A 128 -17.19 -6.39 -28.41
C ILE A 128 -16.49 -5.04 -28.23
N ASP A 129 -16.70 -4.40 -27.09
CA ASP A 129 -16.02 -3.18 -26.70
C ASP A 129 -14.79 -3.53 -25.87
N ASN A 130 -13.60 -3.41 -26.47
CA ASN A 130 -12.35 -3.84 -25.86
C ASN A 130 -11.43 -2.67 -25.56
N GLU A 131 -11.00 -2.57 -24.30
CA GLU A 131 -9.93 -1.69 -23.86
C GLU A 131 -8.58 -2.46 -23.82
N ASN A 132 -7.52 -1.91 -24.42
CA ASN A 132 -6.18 -2.48 -24.35
C ASN A 132 -5.34 -1.70 -23.32
N ILE A 133 -4.85 -2.39 -22.29
CA ILE A 133 -4.11 -1.77 -21.19
C ILE A 133 -2.69 -2.35 -21.14
N ASN A 134 -1.70 -1.47 -21.31
CA ASN A 134 -0.29 -1.79 -21.11
C ASN A 134 0.12 -1.47 -19.67
N CYS A 135 0.27 -2.50 -18.85
CA CYS A 135 0.73 -2.37 -17.47
C CYS A 135 2.22 -2.06 -17.34
N SER A 136 3.01 -2.21 -18.40
CA SER A 136 4.42 -1.78 -18.40
C SER A 136 4.56 -0.25 -18.41
N GLU A 137 3.55 0.48 -18.87
CA GLU A 137 3.53 1.96 -18.93
C GLU A 137 2.81 2.61 -17.74
N GLY A 138 2.22 1.78 -16.86
CA GLY A 138 1.46 2.23 -15.68
C GLY A 138 0.02 2.62 -16.03
N HIS A 139 -0.94 1.90 -15.46
CA HIS A 139 -2.37 2.21 -15.60
C HIS A 139 -3.11 1.86 -14.30
N VAL A 140 -4.14 2.62 -13.94
CA VAL A 140 -4.85 2.49 -12.64
C VAL A 140 -5.41 1.08 -12.42
N LYS A 141 -5.89 0.41 -13.48
CA LYS A 141 -6.37 -0.98 -13.41
C LYS A 141 -5.25 -2.00 -13.17
N CYS A 142 -4.00 -1.67 -13.48
CA CYS A 142 -2.85 -2.55 -13.26
C CYS A 142 -2.45 -2.63 -11.78
N ASP A 143 -2.80 -1.62 -10.97
CA ASP A 143 -2.57 -1.65 -9.52
C ASP A 143 -3.37 -2.72 -8.81
N GLU A 144 -4.39 -3.29 -9.47
CA GLU A 144 -5.14 -4.40 -8.92
C GLU A 144 -4.39 -5.72 -9.01
N TYR A 145 -3.34 -5.84 -9.83
CA TYR A 145 -2.61 -7.09 -10.11
C TYR A 145 -1.12 -6.97 -9.74
N VAL A 146 -0.56 -7.99 -9.08
CA VAL A 146 0.86 -8.06 -8.70
C VAL A 146 1.67 -8.52 -9.91
N ALA A 147 2.44 -7.61 -10.51
CA ALA A 147 3.40 -7.93 -11.56
C ALA A 147 4.67 -8.56 -10.96
N VAL A 148 4.63 -9.86 -10.65
CA VAL A 148 5.85 -10.64 -10.31
C VAL A 148 6.58 -11.03 -11.60
N ASP A 149 5.82 -11.42 -12.61
CA ASP A 149 6.27 -11.83 -13.95
C ASP A 149 5.37 -11.23 -15.05
N GLY A 150 5.79 -11.35 -16.30
CA GLY A 150 4.99 -10.91 -17.44
C GLY A 150 3.69 -11.70 -17.56
N PHE A 151 2.61 -11.03 -17.99
CA PHE A 151 1.28 -11.64 -18.08
C PHE A 151 0.47 -11.07 -19.23
N HIS A 152 -0.50 -11.87 -19.70
CA HIS A 152 -1.50 -11.49 -20.70
C HIS A 152 -2.88 -11.96 -20.19
N LEU A 153 -3.70 -11.00 -19.77
CA LEU A 153 -5.00 -11.23 -19.17
C LEU A 153 -6.12 -10.66 -20.04
N LEU A 154 -7.20 -11.42 -20.20
CA LEU A 154 -8.44 -10.95 -20.81
C LEU A 154 -9.51 -10.90 -19.72
N LEU A 155 -10.02 -9.71 -19.42
CA LEU A 155 -11.13 -9.50 -18.50
C LEU A 155 -12.40 -9.34 -19.32
N ILE A 156 -13.48 -9.99 -18.92
CA ILE A 156 -14.80 -9.85 -19.52
C ILE A 156 -15.78 -9.46 -18.42
N GLU A 157 -16.43 -8.31 -18.56
CA GLU A 157 -17.38 -7.78 -17.57
C GLU A 157 -18.69 -8.60 -17.59
N GLU A 158 -19.17 -9.04 -16.43
CA GLU A 158 -20.43 -9.75 -16.28
C GLU A 158 -21.50 -8.79 -15.70
N THR A 159 -22.71 -8.76 -16.28
CA THR A 159 -23.76 -7.78 -15.93
C THR A 159 -24.21 -7.79 -14.46
N ASN A 160 -23.97 -8.89 -13.72
CA ASN A 160 -24.37 -9.05 -12.31
C ASN A 160 -23.25 -9.67 -11.44
N GLY A 161 -21.98 -9.60 -11.86
CA GLY A 161 -20.88 -10.32 -11.22
C GLY A 161 -19.53 -9.57 -11.25
N GLU A 162 -18.52 -10.17 -10.61
CA GLU A 162 -17.14 -9.76 -10.83
C GLU A 162 -16.70 -10.13 -12.25
N PRO A 163 -15.82 -9.33 -12.90
CA PRO A 163 -15.33 -9.66 -14.23
C PRO A 163 -14.66 -11.03 -14.26
N ALA A 164 -14.98 -11.81 -15.28
CA ALA A 164 -14.31 -13.07 -15.55
C ALA A 164 -12.92 -12.78 -16.11
N VAL A 165 -11.89 -13.25 -15.40
CA VAL A 165 -10.50 -13.04 -15.79
C VAL A 165 -9.92 -14.31 -16.40
N TYR A 166 -9.37 -14.18 -17.60
CA TYR A 166 -8.75 -15.25 -18.36
C TYR A 166 -7.26 -14.99 -18.53
N THR A 167 -6.47 -16.06 -18.56
CA THR A 167 -5.05 -16.04 -18.91
C THR A 167 -4.86 -16.53 -20.34
N ILE A 168 -4.05 -15.81 -21.10
CA ILE A 168 -3.64 -16.16 -22.46
C ILE A 168 -2.14 -16.46 -22.40
N SER A 169 -1.76 -17.74 -22.44
CA SER A 169 -0.34 -18.13 -22.34
C SER A 169 0.35 -18.03 -23.71
N SER A 170 1.47 -17.32 -23.76
CA SER A 170 2.34 -17.24 -24.94
C SER A 170 2.99 -18.59 -25.27
N GLU A 171 3.21 -19.46 -24.28
CA GLU A 171 3.81 -20.79 -24.47
C GLU A 171 2.88 -21.75 -25.23
N LEU A 172 1.57 -21.59 -25.02
CA LEU A 172 0.54 -22.47 -25.56
C LEU A 172 -0.11 -21.93 -26.84
N ASN A 173 -0.08 -20.61 -27.06
CA ASN A 173 -0.71 -19.96 -28.21
C ASN A 173 0.35 -19.38 -29.16
N LYS A 174 1.03 -20.24 -29.92
CA LYS A 174 2.24 -19.86 -30.68
C LYS A 174 1.99 -19.13 -32.01
N ASN A 175 0.74 -19.04 -32.46
CA ASN A 175 0.37 -18.43 -33.74
C ASN A 175 -1.00 -17.74 -33.66
N ASP A 176 -1.29 -16.90 -34.66
CA ASP A 176 -2.53 -16.13 -34.77
C ASP A 176 -3.79 -17.00 -34.68
N GLY A 177 -3.82 -18.15 -35.36
CA GLY A 177 -4.96 -19.07 -35.34
C GLY A 177 -5.24 -19.64 -33.95
N ALA A 178 -4.21 -19.98 -33.17
CA ALA A 178 -4.35 -20.44 -31.80
C ALA A 178 -4.86 -19.32 -30.88
N VAL A 179 -4.34 -18.09 -31.04
CA VAL A 179 -4.84 -16.92 -30.30
C VAL A 179 -6.30 -16.62 -30.65
N GLU A 180 -6.68 -16.70 -31.92
CA GLU A 180 -8.06 -16.50 -32.38
C GLU A 180 -9.00 -17.54 -31.78
N ALA A 181 -8.64 -18.83 -31.86
CA ALA A 181 -9.42 -19.91 -31.27
C ALA A 181 -9.58 -19.74 -29.74
N ALA A 182 -8.52 -19.29 -29.06
CA ALA A 182 -8.53 -19.00 -27.62
C ALA A 182 -9.49 -17.85 -27.28
N LEU A 183 -9.44 -16.74 -28.03
CA LEU A 183 -10.34 -15.59 -27.82
C LEU A 183 -11.81 -15.95 -28.11
N LEU A 184 -12.07 -16.69 -29.19
CA LEU A 184 -13.42 -17.15 -29.53
C LEU A 184 -13.99 -18.09 -28.45
N ASP A 185 -13.19 -18.98 -27.89
CA ASP A 185 -13.62 -19.82 -26.76
C ASP A 185 -13.98 -18.99 -25.52
N ALA A 186 -13.16 -17.98 -25.17
CA ALA A 186 -13.50 -17.12 -24.04
C ALA A 186 -14.80 -16.32 -24.28
N PHE A 187 -14.96 -15.68 -25.45
CA PHE A 187 -16.16 -14.91 -25.75
C PHE A 187 -17.42 -15.79 -25.88
N SER A 188 -17.28 -17.04 -26.36
CA SER A 188 -18.39 -18.00 -26.42
C SER A 188 -19.01 -18.28 -25.05
N ARG A 189 -18.18 -18.27 -23.99
CA ARG A 189 -18.65 -18.49 -22.60
C ARG A 189 -19.48 -17.33 -22.04
N HIS A 190 -19.41 -16.16 -22.70
CA HIS A 190 -20.13 -14.92 -22.33
C HIS A 190 -21.14 -14.49 -23.38
N SER A 191 -21.37 -15.34 -24.39
CA SER A 191 -22.34 -15.12 -25.46
C SER A 191 -23.44 -16.18 -25.39
N HIS A 192 -24.60 -15.87 -25.97
CA HIS A 192 -25.68 -16.85 -26.13
C HIS A 192 -25.37 -17.92 -27.20
N HIS A 193 -24.34 -17.69 -28.02
CA HIS A 193 -23.94 -18.56 -29.10
C HIS A 193 -22.47 -18.97 -28.98
N ASP A 194 -22.19 -20.20 -29.42
CA ASP A 194 -20.84 -20.70 -29.60
C ASP A 194 -20.17 -19.97 -30.77
N LEU A 195 -19.25 -19.07 -30.44
CA LEU A 195 -18.55 -18.21 -31.39
C LEU A 195 -17.39 -18.92 -32.09
N THR A 196 -16.96 -20.09 -31.59
CA THR A 196 -15.89 -20.87 -32.23
C THR A 196 -16.27 -21.35 -33.63
N ARG A 197 -17.56 -21.42 -33.95
CA ARG A 197 -18.08 -21.72 -35.30
C ARG A 197 -17.80 -20.64 -36.35
N TYR A 198 -17.37 -19.46 -35.92
CA TYR A 198 -17.02 -18.34 -36.81
C TYR A 198 -15.51 -18.14 -36.93
N ALA A 199 -14.73 -19.12 -36.47
CA ALA A 199 -13.28 -19.16 -36.60
C ALA A 199 -12.85 -19.03 -38.07
N SER A 200 -11.70 -18.38 -38.28
CA SER A 200 -10.99 -18.43 -39.57
C SER A 200 -10.51 -19.85 -39.88
N GLU A 201 -10.17 -20.12 -41.15
CA GLU A 201 -9.61 -21.42 -41.56
C GLU A 201 -8.32 -21.78 -40.80
N ASP A 202 -7.55 -20.78 -40.39
CA ASP A 202 -6.33 -20.96 -39.61
C ASP A 202 -6.64 -21.30 -38.16
N ALA A 203 -7.68 -20.70 -37.58
CA ALA A 203 -8.15 -20.98 -36.23
C ALA A 203 -8.85 -22.34 -36.12
N GLU A 204 -9.56 -22.80 -37.16
CA GLU A 204 -10.16 -24.15 -37.19
C GLU A 204 -9.11 -25.27 -37.15
N LYS A 205 -7.92 -25.00 -37.68
CA LYS A 205 -6.79 -25.95 -37.73
C LYS A 205 -5.87 -25.87 -36.50
N ALA A 206 -6.09 -24.88 -35.63
CA ALA A 206 -5.28 -24.62 -34.46
C ALA A 206 -6.03 -24.92 -33.16
N VAL A 207 -5.31 -25.29 -32.11
CA VAL A 207 -5.88 -25.45 -30.77
C VAL A 207 -5.47 -24.24 -29.94
N GLY A 208 -6.43 -23.36 -29.65
CA GLY A 208 -6.26 -22.23 -28.76
C GLY A 208 -6.43 -22.61 -27.29
N PHE A 209 -5.57 -22.08 -26.43
CA PHE A 209 -5.61 -22.32 -24.99
C PHE A 209 -5.92 -21.03 -24.25
N ILE A 210 -7.09 -20.97 -23.63
CA ILE A 210 -7.49 -19.90 -22.71
C ILE A 210 -8.03 -20.49 -21.41
N ARG A 211 -7.66 -19.91 -20.28
CA ARG A 211 -8.04 -20.44 -18.96
C ARG A 211 -8.61 -19.37 -18.05
N LYS A 212 -9.86 -19.56 -17.61
CA LYS A 212 -10.48 -18.74 -16.55
C LYS A 212 -9.75 -18.98 -15.23
N LEU A 213 -9.33 -17.91 -14.57
CA LEU A 213 -8.68 -17.98 -13.28
C LEU A 213 -9.70 -18.28 -12.17
N SER A 214 -9.31 -19.14 -11.23
CA SER A 214 -10.11 -19.40 -10.03
C SER A 214 -10.04 -18.22 -9.05
N THR A 215 -11.01 -18.13 -8.15
CA THR A 215 -11.02 -17.11 -7.07
C THR A 215 -9.76 -17.17 -6.20
N LYS A 216 -9.20 -18.36 -5.95
CA LYS A 216 -7.96 -18.54 -5.20
C LYS A 216 -6.74 -17.99 -5.95
N GLU A 217 -6.65 -18.22 -7.26
CA GLU A 217 -5.57 -17.69 -8.10
C GLU A 217 -5.70 -16.18 -8.30
N LEU A 218 -6.92 -15.67 -8.47
CA LEU A 218 -7.19 -14.24 -8.50
C LEU A 218 -6.81 -13.55 -7.19
N THR A 219 -6.99 -14.21 -6.05
CA THR A 219 -6.56 -13.64 -4.75
C THR A 219 -5.03 -13.59 -4.62
N ARG A 220 -4.30 -14.46 -5.32
CA ARG A 220 -2.82 -14.43 -5.38
C ARG A 220 -2.31 -13.40 -6.37
N LEU A 221 -2.98 -13.26 -7.51
CA LEU A 221 -2.66 -12.28 -8.55
C LEU A 221 -3.10 -10.87 -8.16
N ARG A 222 -4.18 -10.71 -7.40
CA ARG A 222 -4.65 -9.40 -6.98
C ARG A 222 -3.75 -8.88 -5.86
N ARG A 223 -3.31 -7.61 -5.96
CA ARG A 223 -2.86 -6.89 -4.76
C ARG A 223 -4.02 -6.97 -3.77
N ARG A 224 -3.78 -7.48 -2.55
CA ARG A 224 -4.73 -7.26 -1.46
C ARG A 224 -4.97 -5.76 -1.45
N LYS A 225 -6.16 -5.29 -1.84
CA LYS A 225 -6.58 -3.93 -1.51
C LYS A 225 -6.36 -3.86 0.00
N PRO A 226 -5.42 -3.06 0.52
CA PRO A 226 -5.37 -2.86 1.95
C PRO A 226 -6.79 -2.44 2.32
N LYS A 227 -7.43 -3.14 3.28
CA LYS A 227 -8.63 -2.60 3.95
C LYS A 227 -8.29 -1.14 4.18
N LYS A 228 -9.05 -0.19 3.61
CA LYS A 228 -8.76 1.25 3.62
C LYS A 228 -8.09 1.62 4.94
N SER A 229 -6.76 1.55 4.99
CA SER A 229 -6.04 1.95 6.17
C SER A 229 -5.88 3.41 5.86
N ALA A 230 -6.75 4.24 6.44
CA ALA A 230 -6.45 5.65 6.62
C ALA A 230 -4.96 5.70 6.93
N ALA A 231 -4.16 6.42 6.12
CA ALA A 231 -2.71 6.41 6.26
C ALA A 231 -2.38 6.62 7.74
N ILE A 232 -1.92 5.56 8.42
CA ILE A 232 -1.78 5.66 9.88
C ILE A 232 -0.42 6.29 10.11
N PHE A 233 -0.46 7.61 10.29
CA PHE A 233 0.69 8.40 10.67
C PHE A 233 1.10 8.04 12.08
N SER A 234 2.40 7.84 12.28
CA SER A 234 2.93 7.63 13.62
C SER A 234 3.04 8.96 14.38
N PRO A 235 3.22 8.94 15.70
CA PRO A 235 3.28 10.17 16.50
C PRO A 235 4.37 11.17 16.08
N ILE A 236 5.48 10.70 15.51
CA ILE A 236 6.56 11.58 15.01
C ILE A 236 6.29 12.09 13.58
N GLU A 237 5.28 11.54 12.91
CA GLU A 237 4.89 11.85 11.53
C GLU A 237 3.61 12.69 11.48
N LEU A 238 3.23 13.33 12.59
CA LEU A 238 2.04 14.19 12.65
C LEU A 238 2.33 15.64 12.22
N ASP A 239 3.61 16.00 12.18
CA ASP A 239 4.10 17.33 11.88
C ASP A 239 5.20 17.29 10.80
N LEU A 240 4.89 16.72 9.65
CA LEU A 240 5.74 16.74 8.45
C LEU A 240 5.50 18.02 7.63
N ILE A 241 6.36 18.26 6.64
CA ILE A 241 6.33 19.41 5.75
C ILE A 241 5.71 19.01 4.41
N ASP A 242 4.95 19.94 3.81
CA ASP A 242 4.48 19.83 2.43
C ASP A 242 5.64 19.97 1.43
N GLN A 243 6.03 18.84 0.82
CA GLN A 243 7.11 18.78 -0.15
C GLN A 243 6.81 19.63 -1.39
N SER A 244 5.54 19.72 -1.81
CA SER A 244 5.17 20.49 -2.98
C SER A 244 5.39 21.99 -2.80
N ILE A 245 5.37 22.50 -1.56
CA ILE A 245 5.73 23.90 -1.29
C ILE A 245 7.25 24.10 -1.45
N LEU A 246 8.06 23.11 -1.05
CA LEU A 246 9.52 23.19 -1.19
C LEU A 246 9.98 23.17 -2.65
N GLU A 247 9.23 22.51 -3.55
CA GLU A 247 9.54 22.48 -5.00
C GLU A 247 9.53 23.88 -5.64
N TYR A 248 8.68 24.79 -5.17
CA TYR A 248 8.60 26.17 -5.65
C TYR A 248 9.44 27.16 -4.86
N ARG A 249 10.16 26.67 -3.84
CA ARG A 249 11.01 27.50 -2.99
C ARG A 249 12.44 27.47 -3.51
N SER A 250 13.10 28.64 -3.50
CA SER A 250 14.53 28.71 -3.76
C SER A 250 15.34 28.35 -2.52
N PHE A 251 16.51 27.76 -2.72
CA PHE A 251 17.43 27.45 -1.63
C PHE A 251 18.71 28.26 -1.79
N THR A 252 19.01 29.12 -0.81
CA THR A 252 20.11 30.09 -0.86
C THR A 252 21.18 29.86 0.20
N GLU A 253 20.97 28.92 1.12
CA GLU A 253 21.97 28.61 2.14
C GLU A 253 23.20 27.94 1.52
N PRO A 254 24.42 28.25 2.00
CA PRO A 254 25.63 27.62 1.50
C PRO A 254 25.68 26.13 1.82
N GLU A 255 26.44 25.35 1.02
CA GLU A 255 26.70 23.94 1.30
C GLU A 255 27.55 23.82 2.57
N ASP A 256 26.88 23.50 3.68
CA ASP A 256 27.49 23.32 5.00
C ASP A 256 27.12 21.95 5.57
N TYR A 257 28.13 21.07 5.65
CA TYR A 257 27.96 19.72 6.19
C TYR A 257 27.77 19.72 7.70
N ARG A 258 28.21 20.76 8.42
CA ARG A 258 28.08 20.86 9.88
C ARG A 258 28.55 19.58 10.60
N GLY A 259 27.61 18.84 11.17
CA GLY A 259 27.82 17.56 11.83
C GLY A 259 27.90 16.35 10.89
N LEU A 260 27.79 16.48 9.58
CA LEU A 260 27.83 15.36 8.64
C LEU A 260 29.25 15.02 8.17
N GLU A 261 29.47 13.73 7.94
CA GLU A 261 30.61 13.26 7.15
C GLU A 261 30.30 13.48 5.66
N LYS A 262 31.14 14.26 4.97
CA LYS A 262 31.12 14.31 3.50
C LYS A 262 31.63 12.99 2.95
N LEU A 263 30.74 12.19 2.39
CA LEU A 263 31.08 10.87 1.86
C LEU A 263 31.56 10.98 0.41
N ASN A 264 32.40 10.02 0.01
CA ASN A 264 32.83 9.76 -1.37
C ASN A 264 32.65 8.27 -1.67
N ALA A 265 32.96 7.84 -2.89
CA ALA A 265 32.81 6.44 -3.29
C ALA A 265 33.47 5.42 -2.32
N LYS A 266 34.64 5.73 -1.76
CA LYS A 266 35.34 4.84 -0.82
C LYS A 266 34.71 4.84 0.56
N SER A 267 34.40 6.01 1.11
CA SER A 267 33.86 6.13 2.46
C SER A 267 32.41 5.66 2.54
N VAL A 268 31.59 5.88 1.52
CA VAL A 268 30.20 5.38 1.50
C VAL A 268 30.17 3.85 1.50
N MET A 269 31.04 3.18 0.75
CA MET A 269 31.15 1.72 0.76
C MET A 269 31.55 1.20 2.15
N LYS A 270 32.49 1.88 2.81
CA LYS A 270 32.89 1.56 4.19
C LYS A 270 31.71 1.70 5.16
N SER A 271 30.93 2.76 5.06
CA SER A 271 29.74 2.99 5.90
C SER A 271 28.64 1.96 5.65
N ILE A 272 28.47 1.50 4.40
CA ILE A 272 27.47 0.48 4.04
C ILE A 272 27.84 -0.90 4.61
N ILE A 273 29.10 -1.31 4.50
CA ILE A 273 29.57 -2.65 4.90
C ILE A 273 29.76 -2.76 6.42
N ALA A 274 29.89 -1.63 7.13
CA ALA A 274 30.06 -1.62 8.58
C ALA A 274 28.95 -2.42 9.30
N ASP A 275 29.36 -3.19 10.30
CA ASP A 275 28.41 -3.95 11.14
C ASP A 275 27.58 -3.04 12.06
N LYS A 276 28.07 -1.82 12.29
CA LYS A 276 27.35 -0.75 12.99
C LYS A 276 26.39 -0.04 12.04
N ILE A 277 25.28 0.46 12.59
CA ILE A 277 24.33 1.28 11.83
C ILE A 277 25.02 2.57 11.38
N SER A 278 24.93 2.85 10.08
CA SER A 278 25.41 4.11 9.47
C SER A 278 24.28 4.76 8.68
N PHE A 279 24.16 6.09 8.75
CA PHE A 279 23.13 6.84 8.06
C PHE A 279 23.74 7.60 6.88
N VAL A 280 23.17 7.42 5.70
CA VAL A 280 23.64 8.02 4.45
C VAL A 280 22.48 8.74 3.78
N LEU A 281 22.65 10.04 3.58
CA LEU A 281 21.81 10.83 2.67
C LEU A 281 22.49 10.89 1.29
N TYR A 282 21.81 10.42 0.26
CA TYR A 282 22.19 10.73 -1.12
C TYR A 282 21.53 12.06 -1.48
N TRP A 283 22.28 13.02 -2.02
CA TRP A 283 21.70 14.35 -2.30
C TRP A 283 22.33 15.04 -3.53
N SER A 284 21.63 16.02 -4.07
CA SER A 284 22.05 16.82 -5.22
C SER A 284 21.69 18.29 -5.05
N ASN A 285 22.56 19.19 -5.53
CA ASN A 285 22.29 20.62 -5.55
C ASN A 285 21.37 21.05 -6.72
N GLY A 286 21.08 20.14 -7.66
CA GLY A 286 20.15 20.39 -8.77
C GLY A 286 18.67 20.22 -8.42
N ASN A 287 18.34 19.87 -7.18
CA ASN A 287 16.96 19.66 -6.72
C ASN A 287 16.71 20.43 -5.41
N SER A 288 15.77 21.38 -5.42
CA SER A 288 15.49 22.23 -4.24
C SER A 288 15.09 21.40 -3.02
N VAL A 289 14.24 20.39 -3.17
CA VAL A 289 13.82 19.52 -2.06
C VAL A 289 15.02 18.78 -1.47
N SER A 290 15.91 18.26 -2.32
CA SER A 290 17.15 17.60 -1.88
C SER A 290 18.05 18.54 -1.08
N GLN A 291 18.19 19.80 -1.49
CA GLN A 291 18.95 20.81 -0.74
C GLN A 291 18.34 21.10 0.64
N HIS A 292 17.02 21.25 0.73
CA HIS A 292 16.32 21.45 2.00
C HIS A 292 16.48 20.24 2.94
N VAL A 293 16.44 19.01 2.41
CA VAL A 293 16.70 17.79 3.19
C VAL A 293 18.16 17.74 3.67
N PHE A 294 19.12 18.05 2.80
CA PHE A 294 20.54 18.12 3.17
C PHE A 294 20.78 19.11 4.32
N TYR A 295 20.18 20.30 4.23
CA TYR A 295 20.27 21.33 5.28
C TYR A 295 19.70 20.87 6.63
N LEU A 296 18.52 20.27 6.62
CA LEU A 296 17.93 19.78 7.86
C LEU A 296 18.73 18.61 8.43
N TRP A 297 19.19 17.71 7.57
CA TRP A 297 20.01 16.58 7.99
C TRP A 297 21.35 17.03 8.56
N SER A 298 21.98 18.07 8.00
CA SER A 298 23.24 18.61 8.51
C SER A 298 23.11 19.21 9.90
N LYS A 299 22.01 19.94 10.16
CA LYS A 299 21.65 20.42 11.50
C LYS A 299 21.32 19.29 12.47
N SER A 300 20.52 18.31 12.05
CA SER A 300 20.17 17.16 12.89
C SER A 300 21.40 16.35 13.28
N ALA A 301 22.38 16.22 12.38
CA ALA A 301 23.64 15.53 12.63
C ALA A 301 24.48 16.17 13.76
N GLU A 302 24.43 17.49 13.95
CA GLU A 302 25.12 18.15 15.07
C GLU A 302 24.58 17.67 16.43
N VAL A 303 23.25 17.51 16.53
CA VAL A 303 22.59 17.00 17.73
C VAL A 303 22.87 15.50 17.89
N LEU A 304 22.76 14.74 16.79
CA LEU A 304 22.93 13.30 16.78
C LEU A 304 24.38 12.88 17.10
N LYS A 305 25.40 13.56 16.59
CA LYS A 305 26.81 13.27 16.91
C LYS A 305 27.14 13.49 18.38
N LYS A 306 26.56 14.52 19.01
CA LYS A 306 26.71 14.74 20.46
C LYS A 306 26.09 13.60 21.27
N ARG A 307 24.98 13.03 20.79
CA ARG A 307 24.27 11.94 21.46
C ARG A 307 24.86 10.55 21.19
N TYR A 308 25.34 10.34 19.97
CA TYR A 308 25.83 9.07 19.44
C TYR A 308 27.17 9.27 18.72
N PRO A 309 28.26 9.54 19.45
CA PRO A 309 29.56 9.91 18.85
C PRO A 309 30.18 8.81 17.99
N ASN A 310 29.76 7.55 18.18
CA ASN A 310 30.30 6.39 17.49
C ASN A 310 29.45 5.94 16.28
N VAL A 311 28.42 6.71 15.92
CA VAL A 311 27.53 6.42 14.77
C VAL A 311 27.90 7.34 13.61
N SER A 312 28.04 6.76 12.41
CA SER A 312 28.33 7.54 11.20
C SER A 312 27.04 8.16 10.67
N PHE A 313 27.06 9.48 10.55
CA PHE A 313 26.02 10.28 9.90
C PHE A 313 26.68 11.02 8.74
N GLY A 314 26.35 10.63 7.52
CA GLY A 314 27.01 11.14 6.33
C GLY A 314 26.05 11.55 5.21
N ALA A 315 26.60 12.28 4.26
CA ALA A 315 25.92 12.68 3.04
C ALA A 315 26.85 12.50 1.83
N LEU A 316 26.34 11.89 0.76
CA LEU A 316 27.02 11.67 -0.50
C LEU A 316 26.46 12.64 -1.55
N PRO A 317 27.26 13.62 -2.04
CA PRO A 317 26.83 14.55 -3.08
C PRO A 317 26.84 13.88 -4.47
N CYS A 318 25.69 13.44 -4.96
CA CYS A 318 25.57 12.75 -6.26
C CYS A 318 25.92 13.62 -7.48
N HIS A 319 25.89 14.94 -7.33
CA HIS A 319 26.35 15.88 -8.35
C HIS A 319 27.89 15.92 -8.47
N GLN A 320 28.64 15.43 -7.47
CA GLN A 320 30.10 15.25 -7.50
C GLN A 320 30.47 13.77 -7.73
N GLU A 321 29.64 12.86 -7.22
CA GLU A 321 29.89 11.42 -7.15
C GLU A 321 28.88 10.64 -8.03
N THR A 322 28.68 11.08 -9.27
CA THR A 322 27.61 10.59 -10.15
C THR A 322 27.70 9.09 -10.41
N ARG A 323 28.90 8.57 -10.72
CA ARG A 323 29.12 7.14 -11.02
C ARG A 323 28.65 6.21 -9.91
N ILE A 324 28.93 6.56 -8.65
CA ILE A 324 28.56 5.70 -7.52
C ILE A 324 27.05 5.79 -7.25
N CYS A 325 26.43 6.96 -7.42
CA CYS A 325 24.98 7.10 -7.30
C CYS A 325 24.24 6.34 -8.41
N ASP A 326 24.74 6.37 -9.65
CA ASP A 326 24.21 5.58 -10.77
C ASP A 326 24.34 4.07 -10.49
N ASN A 327 25.49 3.63 -9.96
CA ASN A 327 25.72 2.23 -9.61
C ASN A 327 24.78 1.71 -8.51
N PHE A 328 24.29 2.60 -7.65
CA PHE A 328 23.30 2.29 -6.61
C PHE A 328 21.86 2.47 -7.07
N ASP A 329 21.63 2.73 -8.36
CA ASP A 329 20.33 3.02 -8.98
C ASP A 329 19.60 4.17 -8.26
N ILE A 330 20.34 5.18 -7.76
CA ILE A 330 19.78 6.30 -6.98
C ILE A 330 18.92 7.18 -7.89
N THR A 331 17.61 7.07 -7.72
CA THR A 331 16.62 7.92 -8.39
C THR A 331 16.58 9.34 -7.83
N THR A 332 15.96 10.28 -8.56
CA THR A 332 15.69 11.65 -8.04
C THR A 332 14.92 11.65 -6.72
N PHE A 333 14.06 10.65 -6.50
CA PHE A 333 13.37 10.44 -5.24
C PHE A 333 14.31 9.97 -4.11
N GLU A 334 15.28 9.11 -4.42
CA GLU A 334 16.27 8.66 -3.42
C GLU A 334 17.27 9.76 -3.06
N MET A 335 17.47 10.77 -3.92
CA MET A 335 18.27 11.98 -3.62
C MET A 335 17.69 12.86 -2.49
N ARG A 336 16.54 12.51 -1.93
CA ARG A 336 15.96 13.15 -0.74
C ARG A 336 15.66 12.16 0.38
N THR A 337 16.18 10.94 0.27
CA THR A 337 15.92 9.85 1.21
C THR A 337 17.16 9.60 2.07
N ILE A 338 16.99 9.60 3.39
CA ILE A 338 18.03 9.18 4.32
C ILE A 338 17.90 7.68 4.51
N ILE A 339 18.99 6.95 4.29
CA ILE A 339 19.02 5.49 4.38
C ILE A 339 19.96 5.09 5.53
N ALA A 340 19.46 4.29 6.45
CA ALA A 340 20.26 3.59 7.44
C ALA A 340 20.73 2.25 6.86
N TYR A 341 22.04 2.01 6.89
CA TYR A 341 22.66 0.76 6.50
C TYR A 341 23.16 0.00 7.73
N LYS A 342 23.12 -1.33 7.66
CA LYS A 342 23.76 -2.23 8.62
C LYS A 342 24.23 -3.50 7.91
N SER A 343 25.50 -3.84 8.04
CA SER A 343 26.10 -5.07 7.52
C SER A 343 25.80 -5.29 6.02
N GLY A 344 25.95 -4.23 5.21
CA GLY A 344 25.74 -4.27 3.76
C GLY A 344 24.28 -4.19 3.29
N ARG A 345 23.30 -4.04 4.20
CA ARG A 345 21.87 -4.03 3.86
C ARG A 345 21.20 -2.72 4.26
N ARG A 346 20.17 -2.32 3.49
CA ARG A 346 19.25 -1.23 3.89
C ARG A 346 18.49 -1.70 5.14
N TYR A 347 18.75 -1.04 6.26
CA TYR A 347 18.18 -1.37 7.57
C TYR A 347 16.90 -0.59 7.86
N SER A 348 16.86 0.69 7.46
CA SER A 348 15.68 1.55 7.51
C SER A 348 15.88 2.74 6.56
N SER A 349 14.83 3.47 6.23
CA SER A 349 14.93 4.68 5.43
C SER A 349 13.78 5.63 5.72
N THR A 350 13.98 6.92 5.49
CA THR A 350 12.90 7.90 5.46
C THR A 350 13.08 8.88 4.29
N SER A 351 12.02 9.06 3.52
CA SER A 351 11.85 10.10 2.49
C SER A 351 10.94 11.23 2.96
N LYS A 352 10.46 11.15 4.21
CA LYS A 352 9.58 12.14 4.82
C LYS A 352 10.42 13.32 5.29
N ILE A 353 9.84 14.51 5.17
CA ILE A 353 10.51 15.76 5.51
C ILE A 353 9.75 16.38 6.68
N GLY A 354 10.44 16.62 7.78
CA GLY A 354 9.91 17.33 8.95
C GLY A 354 10.82 18.50 9.31
N ASN A 355 10.78 18.93 10.57
CA ASN A 355 11.82 19.82 11.11
C ASN A 355 13.09 19.01 11.49
N LEU A 356 14.09 19.68 12.06
CA LEU A 356 15.32 18.99 12.50
C LEU A 356 15.04 17.87 13.52
N TRP A 357 14.04 18.05 14.39
CA TRP A 357 13.72 17.10 15.47
C TRP A 357 13.11 15.82 14.93
N TYR A 358 12.37 15.88 13.82
CA TYR A 358 11.88 14.70 13.12
C TYR A 358 13.02 13.72 12.79
N TYR A 359 14.11 14.20 12.19
CA TYR A 359 15.25 13.35 11.85
C TYR A 359 16.02 12.87 13.09
N VAL A 360 16.12 13.72 14.13
CA VAL A 360 16.74 13.33 15.41
C VAL A 360 15.96 12.18 16.05
N ASP A 361 14.64 12.27 16.11
CA ASP A 361 13.77 11.24 16.67
C ASP A 361 13.79 9.97 15.84
N TRP A 362 13.65 10.08 14.51
CA TRP A 362 13.70 8.94 13.60
C TRP A 362 15.03 8.18 13.72
N ALA A 363 16.17 8.87 13.64
CA ALA A 363 17.47 8.22 13.75
C ALA A 363 17.69 7.59 15.14
N SER A 364 17.25 8.27 16.20
CA SER A 364 17.31 7.72 17.57
C SER A 364 16.47 6.45 17.71
N LEU A 365 15.27 6.40 17.11
CA LEU A 365 14.39 5.21 17.10
C LEU A 365 14.95 4.08 16.23
N VAL A 366 15.65 4.38 15.13
CA VAL A 366 16.32 3.36 14.32
C VAL A 366 17.48 2.74 15.11
N LEU A 367 18.23 3.56 15.86
CA LEU A 367 19.35 3.13 16.69
C LEU A 367 18.94 2.27 17.90
N THR A 368 17.71 2.38 18.40
CA THR A 368 17.22 1.50 19.48
C THR A 368 16.92 0.08 19.00
N GLY A 369 16.93 -0.18 17.69
CA GLY A 369 16.60 -1.50 17.14
C GLY A 369 15.12 -1.72 16.85
N GLY A 370 14.26 -0.75 17.19
CA GLY A 370 12.81 -0.83 17.04
C GLY A 370 12.06 -1.26 18.32
N LEU A 371 12.76 -1.81 19.30
CA LEU A 371 12.19 -2.25 20.57
C LEU A 371 13.14 -1.95 21.74
N ILE A 372 12.63 -1.35 22.81
CA ILE A 372 13.43 -0.88 23.95
C ILE A 372 13.15 -1.74 25.18
N GLU A 373 14.17 -2.42 25.68
CA GLU A 373 14.11 -3.16 26.94
C GLU A 373 14.04 -2.18 28.13
N LEU A 374 13.03 -2.35 28.98
CA LEU A 374 12.94 -1.75 30.30
C LEU A 374 13.49 -2.79 31.29
N LYS A 375 14.58 -2.48 32.00
CA LYS A 375 15.29 -3.49 32.81
C LYS A 375 14.72 -3.59 34.22
N GLU A 376 14.28 -2.46 34.76
CA GLU A 376 13.81 -2.36 36.14
C GLU A 376 12.38 -1.82 36.20
N GLU A 377 11.67 -2.11 37.30
CA GLU A 377 10.33 -1.55 37.52
C GLU A 377 10.32 -0.01 37.53
N GLU A 378 11.44 0.61 37.93
CA GLU A 378 11.60 2.06 37.89
C GLU A 378 11.65 2.60 36.45
N ASP A 379 12.24 1.85 35.52
CA ASP A 379 12.21 2.18 34.09
C ASP A 379 10.78 2.12 33.55
N VAL A 380 9.98 1.15 34.02
CA VAL A 380 8.55 1.05 33.68
C VAL A 380 7.78 2.26 34.22
N LYS A 381 8.05 2.71 35.45
CA LYS A 381 7.39 3.90 36.02
C LYS A 381 7.78 5.17 35.25
N LYS A 382 9.04 5.32 34.86
CA LYS A 382 9.51 6.45 34.02
C LYS A 382 8.89 6.40 32.63
N ALA A 383 8.87 5.23 31.99
CA ALA A 383 8.24 5.02 30.69
C ALA A 383 6.75 5.37 30.75
N LYS A 384 6.01 4.97 31.79
CA LYS A 384 4.60 5.35 31.99
C LYS A 384 4.37 6.86 32.15
N LYS A 385 5.41 7.63 32.50
CA LYS A 385 5.39 9.11 32.53
C LYS A 385 5.85 9.73 31.20
N GLY A 386 6.18 8.92 30.19
CA GLY A 386 6.68 9.35 28.89
C GLY A 386 8.18 9.59 28.84
N THR A 387 8.91 9.28 29.91
CA THR A 387 10.36 9.47 29.98
C THR A 387 11.06 8.15 29.66
N ILE A 388 11.83 8.14 28.57
CA ILE A 388 12.64 6.99 28.15
C ILE A 388 14.09 7.46 28.11
N LYS A 389 15.03 6.73 28.70
CA LYS A 389 16.44 7.15 28.89
C LYS A 389 17.12 7.61 27.59
N GLN A 390 16.77 7.00 26.47
CA GLN A 390 17.30 7.26 25.14
C GLN A 390 16.67 8.51 24.47
N PHE A 391 15.72 9.20 25.12
CA PHE A 391 15.01 10.37 24.59
C PHE A 391 14.99 11.49 25.64
N SER A 392 15.25 12.73 25.22
CA SER A 392 15.32 13.88 26.13
C SER A 392 13.96 14.53 26.41
N LYS A 393 12.97 14.23 25.57
CA LYS A 393 11.61 14.75 25.66
C LYS A 393 10.64 13.72 26.22
N ILE A 394 9.55 14.21 26.78
CA ILE A 394 8.37 13.39 27.09
C ILE A 394 7.76 12.97 25.75
N VAL A 395 7.71 11.66 25.49
CA VAL A 395 7.11 11.14 24.26
C VAL A 395 5.58 11.25 24.32
N SER A 396 4.95 11.59 23.19
CA SER A 396 3.49 11.79 23.10
C SER A 396 2.70 10.50 23.30
N SER A 397 3.24 9.39 22.81
CA SER A 397 2.74 8.05 23.11
C SER A 397 3.84 6.99 23.00
N LEU A 398 3.68 5.90 23.75
CA LEU A 398 4.53 4.72 23.67
C LEU A 398 3.74 3.46 24.03
N THR A 399 4.17 2.29 23.55
CA THR A 399 3.54 1.02 23.87
C THR A 399 4.49 0.17 24.71
N ILE A 400 4.00 -0.41 25.81
CA ILE A 400 4.76 -1.29 26.70
C ILE A 400 4.13 -2.68 26.66
N GLY A 401 4.94 -3.68 26.29
CA GLY A 401 4.61 -5.09 26.44
C GLY A 401 5.21 -5.66 27.73
N PHE A 402 4.44 -6.48 28.44
CA PHE A 402 4.89 -7.26 29.59
C PHE A 402 4.81 -8.72 29.18
N PHE A 403 5.93 -9.44 29.32
CA PHE A 403 6.03 -10.83 28.89
C PHE A 403 6.74 -11.66 29.96
N ASP A 404 6.48 -12.96 29.97
CA ASP A 404 7.14 -13.91 30.88
C ASP A 404 8.62 -14.12 30.54
N SER A 405 8.90 -14.29 29.24
CA SER A 405 10.24 -14.48 28.68
C SER A 405 10.32 -13.94 27.24
N GLU A 406 11.53 -13.85 26.70
CA GLU A 406 11.76 -13.52 25.28
C GLU A 406 11.49 -14.70 24.34
N ASP A 407 11.29 -15.90 24.89
CA ASP A 407 11.05 -17.12 24.12
C ASP A 407 9.57 -17.36 23.82
N CYS A 408 8.66 -16.61 24.45
CA CYS A 408 7.23 -16.80 24.22
C CYS A 408 6.77 -16.27 22.85
N GLU A 409 5.75 -16.91 22.28
CA GLU A 409 5.21 -16.57 20.96
C GLU A 409 4.72 -15.11 20.90
N GLU A 410 4.10 -14.63 21.98
CA GLU A 410 3.60 -13.26 22.06
C GLU A 410 4.71 -12.21 21.98
N TYR A 411 5.85 -12.49 22.62
CA TYR A 411 7.03 -11.62 22.54
C TYR A 411 7.64 -11.64 21.13
N GLN A 412 7.73 -12.82 20.50
CA GLN A 412 8.25 -12.94 19.13
C GLN A 412 7.37 -12.17 18.14
N ASN A 413 6.05 -12.31 18.23
CA ASN A 413 5.09 -11.56 17.40
C ASN A 413 5.19 -10.05 17.65
N TYR A 414 5.38 -9.62 18.90
CA TYR A 414 5.59 -8.21 19.21
C TYR A 414 6.92 -7.66 18.66
N THR A 415 7.98 -8.47 18.68
CA THR A 415 9.30 -8.14 18.10
C THR A 415 9.25 -8.05 16.58
N GLU A 416 8.47 -8.91 15.92
CA GLU A 416 8.21 -8.82 14.49
C GLU A 416 7.50 -7.50 14.15
N VAL A 417 6.46 -7.13 14.90
CA VAL A 417 5.76 -5.85 14.73
C VAL A 417 6.70 -4.66 14.98
N ALA A 418 7.55 -4.73 16.00
CA ALA A 418 8.55 -3.70 16.26
C ALA A 418 9.56 -3.55 15.12
N THR A 419 9.86 -4.64 14.41
CA THR A 419 10.68 -4.60 13.20
C THR A 419 9.96 -3.92 12.03
N ILE A 420 8.67 -4.19 11.85
CA ILE A 420 7.82 -3.57 10.81
C ILE A 420 7.65 -2.06 11.07
N LEU A 421 7.45 -1.67 12.33
CA LEU A 421 7.15 -0.31 12.77
C LEU A 421 8.40 0.50 13.17
N LYS A 422 9.58 -0.02 12.86
CA LYS A 422 10.88 0.53 13.25
C LYS A 422 11.04 1.97 12.77
N GLY A 423 11.57 2.82 13.65
CA GLY A 423 11.77 4.24 13.35
C GLY A 423 10.50 5.09 13.41
N ARG A 424 9.33 4.50 13.70
CA ARG A 424 8.04 5.21 13.66
C ARG A 424 7.34 5.31 15.03
N TYR A 425 7.44 4.29 15.87
CA TYR A 425 6.76 4.20 17.17
C TYR A 425 7.72 3.93 18.32
N TYR A 426 7.40 4.46 19.50
CA TYR A 426 8.12 4.16 20.74
C TYR A 426 7.59 2.85 21.34
N LEU A 427 8.30 1.76 21.08
CA LEU A 427 7.92 0.44 21.57
C LEU A 427 8.90 -0.01 22.66
N CYS A 428 8.34 -0.44 23.78
CA CYS A 428 9.07 -0.90 24.94
C CYS A 428 8.58 -2.29 25.37
N TYR A 429 9.41 -3.01 26.10
CA TYR A 429 9.00 -4.24 26.79
C TYR A 429 9.64 -4.37 28.16
N PHE A 430 9.02 -5.18 29.03
CA PHE A 430 9.53 -5.55 30.34
C PHE A 430 9.31 -7.05 30.55
N ILE A 431 10.38 -7.78 30.87
CA ILE A 431 10.29 -9.22 31.19
C ILE A 431 9.95 -9.37 32.67
N LYS A 432 8.76 -9.90 32.94
CA LYS A 432 8.26 -10.19 34.28
C LYS A 432 7.90 -11.67 34.39
N LYS A 433 8.80 -12.43 35.01
CA LYS A 433 8.62 -13.88 35.23
C LYS A 433 7.29 -14.18 35.94
N GLY A 434 6.58 -15.20 35.47
CA GLY A 434 5.27 -15.64 35.94
C GLY A 434 4.10 -14.73 35.56
N SER A 435 4.29 -13.73 34.69
CA SER A 435 3.21 -12.83 34.27
C SER A 435 2.56 -13.27 32.95
N SER A 436 1.26 -13.04 32.83
CA SER A 436 0.59 -13.21 31.53
C SER A 436 1.00 -12.10 30.56
N PRO A 437 1.16 -12.40 29.26
CA PRO A 437 1.44 -11.41 28.24
C PRO A 437 0.38 -10.30 28.24
N THR A 438 0.81 -9.06 28.45
CA THR A 438 -0.08 -7.88 28.37
C THR A 438 0.58 -6.77 27.58
N LEU A 439 -0.22 -6.01 26.84
CA LEU A 439 0.25 -4.89 26.05
C LEU A 439 -0.62 -3.67 26.32
N MET A 440 0.02 -2.52 26.53
CA MET A 440 -0.69 -1.26 26.76
C MET A 440 0.01 -0.10 26.07
N THR A 441 -0.77 0.79 25.48
CA THR A 441 -0.28 2.07 24.98
C THR A 441 -0.53 3.16 26.01
N ILE A 442 0.52 3.91 26.32
CA ILE A 442 0.52 5.02 27.25
C ILE A 442 0.55 6.33 26.47
N ARG A 443 -0.30 7.28 26.88
CA ARG A 443 -0.38 8.66 26.37
C ARG A 443 -0.19 9.64 27.53
N PRO A 444 1.06 9.96 27.91
CA PRO A 444 1.37 10.64 29.16
C PRO A 444 0.70 12.01 29.33
N THR A 445 0.51 12.72 28.22
CA THR A 445 -0.04 14.08 28.16
C THR A 445 -1.57 14.11 28.06
N GLU A 446 -2.24 12.97 27.87
CA GLU A 446 -3.69 12.90 27.75
C GLU A 446 -4.37 12.59 29.10
N LYS A 447 -5.67 12.91 29.19
CA LYS A 447 -6.49 12.57 30.36
C LYS A 447 -6.63 11.05 30.52
N LEU A 448 -6.97 10.36 29.44
CA LEU A 448 -6.94 8.90 29.36
C LEU A 448 -5.51 8.45 29.01
N LYS A 449 -4.73 8.18 30.04
CA LYS A 449 -3.30 7.89 29.87
C LYS A 449 -2.98 6.49 29.37
N ARG A 450 -3.92 5.55 29.42
CA ARG A 450 -3.66 4.13 29.19
C ARG A 450 -4.77 3.51 28.34
N ILE A 451 -4.37 2.77 27.32
CA ILE A 451 -5.24 1.97 26.47
C ILE A 451 -4.67 0.55 26.46
N ASP A 452 -5.46 -0.42 26.90
CA ASP A 452 -5.04 -1.82 26.97
C ASP A 452 -5.41 -2.58 25.69
N PHE A 453 -4.49 -3.44 25.24
CA PHE A 453 -4.76 -4.40 24.18
C PHE A 453 -5.59 -5.57 24.71
N LYS A 454 -6.60 -6.00 23.95
CA LYS A 454 -7.58 -7.03 24.38
C LYS A 454 -7.67 -8.22 23.44
N ASN A 455 -6.99 -8.17 22.29
CA ASN A 455 -7.07 -9.22 21.27
C ASN A 455 -5.93 -10.24 21.45
N ALA A 456 -5.94 -11.29 20.63
CA ALA A 456 -4.81 -12.21 20.53
C ALA A 456 -3.56 -11.48 19.99
N PHE A 457 -2.37 -11.91 20.40
CA PHE A 457 -1.07 -11.36 19.99
C PHE A 457 -0.69 -11.75 18.55
N LYS A 458 -1.57 -11.51 17.59
CA LYS A 458 -1.29 -11.66 16.16
C LYS A 458 -0.62 -10.40 15.64
N VAL A 459 0.39 -10.56 14.78
CA VAL A 459 1.18 -9.46 14.19
C VAL A 459 0.29 -8.34 13.63
N GLN A 460 -0.77 -8.69 12.88
CA GLN A 460 -1.67 -7.70 12.27
C GLN A 460 -2.51 -6.93 13.31
N ASP A 461 -3.02 -7.62 14.33
CA ASP A 461 -3.84 -7.01 15.38
C ASP A 461 -3.00 -6.10 16.27
N LEU A 462 -1.77 -6.52 16.57
CA LEU A 462 -0.77 -5.73 17.30
C LEU A 462 -0.37 -4.47 16.52
N ALA A 463 -0.02 -4.61 15.25
CA ALA A 463 0.34 -3.48 14.40
C ALA A 463 -0.82 -2.47 14.28
N HIS A 464 -2.05 -2.96 14.08
CA HIS A 464 -3.24 -2.10 14.04
C HIS A 464 -3.48 -1.40 15.38
N PHE A 465 -3.42 -2.15 16.49
CA PHE A 465 -3.58 -1.59 17.83
C PHE A 465 -2.57 -0.50 18.12
N ILE A 466 -1.27 -0.74 17.91
CA ILE A 466 -0.20 0.26 18.12
C ILE A 466 -0.50 1.50 17.28
N SER A 467 -0.81 1.30 16.00
CA SER A 467 -1.02 2.39 15.07
C SER A 467 -2.19 3.30 15.48
N VAL A 468 -3.33 2.73 15.90
CA VAL A 468 -4.52 3.48 16.34
C VAL A 468 -4.35 4.03 17.75
N SER A 469 -3.85 3.21 18.68
CA SER A 469 -3.72 3.59 20.09
C SER A 469 -2.60 4.60 20.33
N SER A 470 -1.64 4.76 19.42
CA SER A 470 -0.62 5.81 19.52
C SER A 470 -1.07 7.17 18.96
N PHE A 471 -2.14 7.22 18.16
CA PHE A 471 -2.63 8.46 17.55
C PHE A 471 -3.32 9.37 18.57
N PRO A 472 -2.98 10.68 18.67
CA PRO A 472 -3.51 11.54 19.72
C PRO A 472 -5.01 11.78 19.59
N SER A 473 -5.68 12.02 20.72
CA SER A 473 -7.12 12.30 20.75
C SER A 473 -7.48 13.67 20.14
N VAL A 474 -6.58 14.64 20.24
CA VAL A 474 -6.71 15.97 19.62
C VAL A 474 -5.37 16.32 18.97
N LEU A 475 -5.39 16.59 17.67
CA LEU A 475 -4.22 17.00 16.91
C LEU A 475 -4.00 18.51 17.06
N ASP A 476 -2.83 18.91 17.55
CA ASP A 476 -2.41 20.31 17.51
C ASP A 476 -1.89 20.62 16.10
N ILE A 477 -2.51 21.57 15.41
CA ILE A 477 -2.09 21.99 14.06
C ILE A 477 -1.62 23.44 14.02
N SER A 478 -1.47 24.09 15.18
CA SER A 478 -1.14 25.52 15.31
C SER A 478 0.17 25.88 14.60
N ASP A 479 1.10 24.92 14.56
CA ASP A 479 2.44 25.07 14.03
C ASP A 479 2.65 24.30 12.72
N GLY A 480 1.55 24.04 12.01
CA GLY A 480 1.50 23.13 10.88
C GLY A 480 1.16 21.69 11.29
N PHE A 481 1.14 20.80 10.29
CA PHE A 481 0.69 19.41 10.40
C PHE A 481 1.21 18.58 9.23
N THR A 482 1.05 17.25 9.23
CA THR A 482 1.42 16.46 8.05
C THR A 482 0.39 16.59 6.91
N PRO A 483 0.82 16.95 5.68
CA PRO A 483 -0.04 16.94 4.50
C PRO A 483 -0.74 15.58 4.34
N GLY A 484 -2.03 15.60 3.99
CA GLY A 484 -2.84 14.39 3.93
C GLY A 484 -3.54 13.98 5.24
N LEU A 485 -3.11 14.42 6.43
CA LEU A 485 -3.82 14.11 7.69
C LEU A 485 -5.27 14.58 7.65
N LEU A 486 -5.49 15.82 7.23
CA LEU A 486 -6.82 16.41 7.13
C LEU A 486 -7.49 16.04 5.80
N GLN A 487 -6.72 15.96 4.71
CA GLN A 487 -7.26 15.79 3.35
C GLN A 487 -7.68 14.36 3.03
N ARG A 488 -7.01 13.36 3.61
CA ARG A 488 -7.26 11.93 3.37
C ARG A 488 -8.05 11.26 4.50
N SER A 489 -8.54 12.04 5.45
CA SER A 489 -9.37 11.51 6.53
C SER A 489 -10.78 11.21 6.03
N ASP A 490 -11.24 9.98 6.24
CA ASP A 490 -12.65 9.60 6.06
C ASP A 490 -13.53 10.12 7.21
N GLN A 491 -12.94 10.68 8.28
CA GLN A 491 -13.63 11.23 9.44
C GLN A 491 -14.10 12.68 9.20
N LEU A 492 -15.12 13.10 9.95
CA LEU A 492 -15.52 14.51 9.98
C LEU A 492 -14.46 15.32 10.74
N LEU A 493 -14.02 16.44 10.16
CA LEU A 493 -12.98 17.26 10.79
C LEU A 493 -13.62 18.31 11.68
N THR A 494 -13.17 18.39 12.94
CA THR A 494 -13.57 19.44 13.88
C THR A 494 -12.34 20.19 14.39
N PHE A 495 -12.48 21.49 14.54
CA PHE A 495 -11.41 22.40 14.93
C PHE A 495 -11.91 23.25 16.08
N ILE A 496 -11.13 23.30 17.15
CA ILE A 496 -11.29 24.31 18.17
C ILE A 496 -10.17 25.35 18.05
N ILE A 497 -10.54 26.61 17.94
CA ILE A 497 -9.63 27.75 17.92
C ILE A 497 -9.69 28.38 19.31
N THR A 498 -8.59 28.37 20.06
CA THR A 498 -8.62 28.82 21.46
C THR A 498 -7.43 29.71 21.78
N ALA A 499 -7.63 30.65 22.69
CA ALA A 499 -6.60 31.51 23.26
C ALA A 499 -5.82 30.84 24.41
N LYS A 500 -6.27 29.66 24.87
CA LYS A 500 -5.66 28.92 25.98
C LYS A 500 -5.40 27.48 25.57
N THR A 501 -4.39 26.87 26.19
CA THR A 501 -4.10 25.44 25.99
C THR A 501 -5.18 24.51 26.57
N SER A 502 -6.03 25.00 27.48
CA SER A 502 -7.01 24.18 28.19
C SER A 502 -8.25 23.89 27.33
N THR A 503 -8.25 22.72 26.72
CA THR A 503 -9.34 22.18 25.87
C THR A 503 -9.91 20.89 26.48
N ALA A 504 -9.99 20.80 27.81
CA ALA A 504 -10.30 19.56 28.51
C ALA A 504 -11.65 18.95 28.13
N ALA A 505 -12.70 19.77 28.03
CA ALA A 505 -14.02 19.32 27.59
C ALA A 505 -14.01 18.83 26.13
N TYR A 506 -13.34 19.57 25.25
CA TYR A 506 -13.16 19.19 23.85
C TYR A 506 -12.40 17.87 23.69
N SER A 507 -11.27 17.74 24.40
CA SER A 507 -10.46 16.51 24.39
C SER A 507 -11.23 15.30 24.88
N SER A 508 -12.01 15.47 25.95
CA SER A 508 -12.86 14.41 26.52
C SER A 508 -13.98 14.01 25.55
N TRP A 509 -14.60 14.98 24.88
CA TRP A 509 -15.59 14.74 23.84
C TRP A 509 -15.00 13.97 22.64
N CYS A 510 -13.81 14.37 22.17
CA CYS A 510 -13.11 13.72 21.05
C CYS A 510 -12.79 12.24 21.33
N GLN A 511 -12.40 11.92 22.56
CA GLN A 511 -12.15 10.53 22.98
C GLN A 511 -13.40 9.65 22.89
N ARG A 512 -14.59 10.22 23.06
CA ARG A 512 -15.88 9.50 22.99
C ARG A 512 -16.46 9.44 21.59
N ASN A 513 -15.93 10.25 20.66
CA ASN A 513 -16.49 10.44 19.33
C ASN A 513 -15.46 10.12 18.23
N PRO A 514 -15.08 8.84 18.05
CA PRO A 514 -14.05 8.42 17.09
C PRO A 514 -14.46 8.60 15.62
N ALA A 515 -15.69 9.01 15.34
CA ALA A 515 -16.13 9.39 14.00
C ALA A 515 -15.55 10.76 13.53
N TYR A 516 -14.95 11.52 14.45
CA TYR A 516 -14.39 12.83 14.20
C TYR A 516 -12.87 12.82 14.35
N LEU A 517 -12.19 13.50 13.42
CA LEU A 517 -10.80 13.89 13.61
C LEU A 517 -10.80 15.25 14.29
N CYS A 518 -10.43 15.25 15.57
CA CYS A 518 -10.37 16.47 16.35
C CYS A 518 -9.03 17.17 16.22
N THR A 519 -9.09 18.48 16.05
CA THR A 519 -7.93 19.33 15.90
C THR A 519 -8.08 20.57 16.77
N LYS A 520 -6.96 21.17 17.14
CA LYS A 520 -6.93 22.45 17.84
C LYS A 520 -5.94 23.40 17.19
N ILE A 521 -6.28 24.69 17.24
CA ILE A 521 -5.42 25.80 16.87
C ILE A 521 -5.35 26.74 18.07
N ILE A 522 -4.14 26.98 18.56
CA ILE A 522 -3.84 27.94 19.62
C ILE A 522 -3.55 29.28 18.95
N LYS A 523 -4.41 30.28 19.18
CA LYS A 523 -4.38 31.57 18.48
C LYS A 523 -3.01 32.23 18.59
N GLU A 524 -2.43 32.24 19.79
CA GLU A 524 -1.16 32.91 20.11
C GLU A 524 0.06 32.23 19.46
N GLN A 525 -0.09 30.98 19.00
CA GLN A 525 0.99 30.19 18.40
C GLN A 525 0.85 30.09 16.87
N CYS A 526 -0.23 30.62 16.29
CA CYS A 526 -0.60 30.41 14.91
C CYS A 526 -0.54 31.71 14.10
N GLU A 527 0.63 32.02 13.54
CA GLU A 527 0.85 33.25 12.76
C GLU A 527 -0.05 33.33 11.51
N ALA A 528 -0.32 32.18 10.87
CA ALA A 528 -1.13 32.10 9.65
C ALA A 528 -2.64 31.98 9.91
N LEU A 529 -3.11 32.12 11.16
CA LEU A 529 -4.54 32.01 11.47
C LEU A 529 -5.38 33.01 10.69
N LYS A 530 -4.89 34.24 10.52
CA LYS A 530 -5.54 35.30 9.76
C LYS A 530 -5.81 34.90 8.32
N GLU A 531 -4.80 34.38 7.65
CA GLU A 531 -4.88 33.90 6.27
C GLU A 531 -5.85 32.73 6.17
N VAL A 532 -5.81 31.79 7.10
CA VAL A 532 -6.72 30.63 7.14
C VAL A 532 -8.18 31.10 7.26
N MET A 533 -8.49 31.95 8.24
CA MET A 533 -9.85 32.45 8.49
C MET A 533 -10.38 33.28 7.32
N ARG A 534 -9.54 34.14 6.74
CA ARG A 534 -9.87 34.92 5.52
C ARG A 534 -10.24 34.00 4.35
N ASN A 535 -9.47 32.93 4.12
CA ASN A 535 -9.73 31.98 3.04
C ASN A 535 -10.95 31.07 3.30
N LEU A 536 -11.28 30.83 4.57
CA LEU A 536 -12.55 30.20 4.96
C LEU A 536 -13.76 31.14 4.85
N ARG A 537 -13.53 32.45 4.63
CA ARG A 537 -14.53 33.53 4.65
C ARG A 537 -15.22 33.66 6.00
N ILE A 538 -14.41 33.56 7.05
CA ILE A 538 -14.84 33.62 8.44
C ILE A 538 -14.12 34.81 9.10
N GLU A 539 -14.84 35.62 9.86
CA GLU A 539 -14.23 36.67 10.69
C GLU A 539 -13.45 36.05 11.85
N GLU A 540 -12.22 36.50 12.08
CA GLU A 540 -11.19 35.89 12.95
C GLU A 540 -11.64 35.69 14.41
N ASP A 541 -12.54 36.53 14.90
CA ASP A 541 -13.03 36.51 16.29
C ASP A 541 -14.50 36.14 16.44
N ALA A 542 -15.22 35.94 15.33
CA ALA A 542 -16.63 35.61 15.38
C ALA A 542 -16.87 34.13 15.74
N PHE A 543 -15.88 33.26 15.57
CA PHE A 543 -16.05 31.81 15.72
C PHE A 543 -14.81 31.14 16.31
N ASN A 544 -15.04 30.11 17.13
CA ASN A 544 -13.99 29.33 17.76
C ASN A 544 -14.21 27.82 17.66
N LEU A 545 -15.33 27.36 17.11
CA LEU A 545 -15.58 25.96 16.77
C LEU A 545 -15.93 25.86 15.28
N LEU A 546 -15.13 25.10 14.54
CA LEU A 546 -15.35 24.82 13.13
C LEU A 546 -15.60 23.33 12.91
N LEU A 547 -16.52 23.01 11.99
CA LEU A 547 -16.72 21.68 11.47
C LEU A 547 -16.56 21.73 9.94
N LEU A 548 -15.64 20.94 9.40
CA LEU A 548 -15.51 20.74 7.96
C LEU A 548 -16.12 19.40 7.55
N LYS A 549 -17.11 19.48 6.66
CA LYS A 549 -17.78 18.34 6.05
C LYS A 549 -17.61 18.42 4.53
N LYS A 550 -16.64 17.68 4.00
CA LYS A 550 -16.16 17.80 2.62
C LYS A 550 -15.68 19.24 2.35
N ASN A 551 -16.30 19.94 1.40
CA ASN A 551 -16.00 21.32 1.07
C ASN A 551 -16.84 22.34 1.88
N LYS A 552 -17.79 21.90 2.69
CA LYS A 552 -18.66 22.77 3.48
C LYS A 552 -18.04 23.07 4.83
N VAL A 553 -18.05 24.34 5.20
CA VAL A 553 -17.54 24.85 6.47
C VAL A 553 -18.70 25.33 7.31
N TYR A 554 -18.79 24.80 8.53
CA TYR A 554 -19.74 25.23 9.54
C TYR A 554 -18.94 25.85 10.67
N ALA A 555 -19.34 27.03 11.12
CA ALA A 555 -18.64 27.76 12.17
C ALA A 555 -19.65 28.24 13.22
N THR A 556 -19.32 28.09 14.49
CA THR A 556 -20.09 28.65 15.60
C THR A 556 -19.17 29.22 16.69
N LEU A 557 -19.72 30.12 17.49
CA LEU A 557 -19.08 30.61 18.69
C LEU A 557 -19.60 29.79 19.88
N ILE A 558 -18.70 29.05 20.54
CA ILE A 558 -18.96 28.43 21.82
C ILE A 558 -18.35 29.28 22.93
N LYS A 559 -19.18 29.80 23.84
CA LYS A 559 -18.69 30.63 24.95
C LYS A 559 -17.90 29.75 25.94
N GLU A 560 -16.69 30.18 26.31
CA GLU A 560 -15.90 29.53 27.35
C GLU A 560 -16.32 30.00 28.76
N PRO A 561 -16.28 29.12 29.78
CA PRO A 561 -16.02 27.69 29.71
C PRO A 561 -17.23 26.93 29.15
N PHE A 562 -16.98 25.85 28.41
CA PHE A 562 -18.02 24.95 27.90
C PHE A 562 -17.83 23.52 28.37
N ASP A 563 -18.92 22.76 28.42
CA ASP A 563 -18.91 21.32 28.74
C ASP A 563 -19.11 20.43 27.50
N GLU A 564 -18.99 19.11 27.69
CA GLU A 564 -19.17 18.12 26.61
C GLU A 564 -20.58 18.13 26.02
N ARG A 565 -21.62 18.44 26.82
CA ARG A 565 -23.02 18.44 26.37
C ARG A 565 -23.29 19.63 25.46
N GLN A 566 -22.80 20.81 25.85
CA GLN A 566 -22.87 22.01 25.03
C GLN A 566 -22.17 21.80 23.69
N LEU A 567 -20.98 21.19 23.69
CA LEU A 567 -20.25 20.87 22.47
C LEU A 567 -21.03 19.88 21.58
N GLN A 568 -21.58 18.81 22.15
CA GLN A 568 -22.42 17.85 21.42
C GLN A 568 -23.62 18.54 20.77
N ASN A 569 -24.35 19.36 21.52
CA ASN A 569 -25.53 20.08 21.03
C ASN A 569 -25.18 21.03 19.87
N GLN A 570 -24.04 21.72 19.93
CA GLN A 570 -23.57 22.61 18.86
C GLN A 570 -23.20 21.83 17.60
N ILE A 571 -22.50 20.69 17.74
CA ILE A 571 -22.11 19.85 16.60
C ILE A 571 -23.35 19.21 15.95
N GLU A 572 -24.34 18.79 16.73
CA GLU A 572 -25.62 18.30 16.20
C GLU A 572 -26.42 19.41 15.49
N ALA A 573 -26.35 20.65 15.98
CA ALA A 573 -26.98 21.78 15.33
C ALA A 573 -26.42 22.04 13.93
N PHE A 574 -25.12 21.76 13.68
CA PHE A 574 -24.52 21.87 12.35
C PHE A 574 -25.16 20.94 11.31
N ALA A 575 -25.70 19.79 11.73
CA ALA A 575 -26.40 18.89 10.80
C ALA A 575 -27.69 19.52 10.25
N LYS A 576 -28.26 20.50 10.96
CA LYS A 576 -29.53 21.17 10.63
C LYS A 576 -29.33 22.59 10.08
N SER A 577 -28.12 23.16 10.22
CA SER A 577 -27.84 24.53 9.79
C SER A 577 -27.36 24.60 8.33
N LYS A 578 -27.45 25.80 7.76
CA LYS A 578 -26.76 26.11 6.50
C LYS A 578 -25.26 26.28 6.76
N PRO A 579 -24.38 25.88 5.84
CA PRO A 579 -22.95 26.08 5.99
C PRO A 579 -22.63 27.59 6.04
N THR A 580 -21.69 27.96 6.92
CA THR A 580 -21.17 29.33 7.04
C THR A 580 -20.32 29.69 5.81
N GLY A 581 -19.64 28.72 5.22
CA GLY A 581 -18.80 28.91 4.03
C GLY A 581 -18.61 27.64 3.21
N GLU A 582 -17.97 27.78 2.05
CA GLU A 582 -17.65 26.68 1.15
C GLU A 582 -16.25 26.88 0.54
N ILE A 583 -15.43 25.83 0.61
CA ILE A 583 -14.11 25.78 -0.02
C ILE A 583 -14.32 25.49 -1.51
N LYS A 584 -13.86 26.42 -2.35
CA LYS A 584 -13.99 26.30 -3.81
C LYS A 584 -13.06 25.22 -4.38
N GLU A 585 -13.49 24.64 -5.50
CA GLU A 585 -12.80 23.53 -6.19
C GLU A 585 -11.37 23.88 -6.62
N ASN A 586 -11.19 25.09 -7.14
CA ASN A 586 -9.94 25.54 -7.75
C ASN A 586 -9.18 26.51 -6.84
N ALA A 587 -9.51 26.54 -5.54
CA ALA A 587 -8.83 27.37 -4.55
C ALA A 587 -7.77 26.57 -3.80
N VAL A 588 -6.76 27.26 -3.28
CA VAL A 588 -5.81 26.70 -2.32
C VAL A 588 -6.57 26.23 -1.08
N TYR A 589 -6.31 25.01 -0.62
CA TYR A 589 -6.91 24.51 0.61
C TYR A 589 -6.50 25.41 1.80
N PRO A 590 -7.44 26.01 2.57
CA PRO A 590 -7.13 27.07 3.52
C PRO A 590 -6.07 26.69 4.56
N PHE A 591 -6.00 25.44 4.99
CA PHE A 591 -5.00 25.04 6.00
C PHE A 591 -3.58 24.87 5.43
N ARG A 592 -3.36 24.97 4.11
CA ARG A 592 -1.99 25.01 3.54
C ARG A 592 -1.22 26.26 3.94
N TYR A 593 -1.90 27.34 4.31
CA TYR A 593 -1.22 28.53 4.87
C TYR A 593 -0.50 28.21 6.19
N LEU A 594 -1.00 27.25 6.98
CA LEU A 594 -0.29 26.74 8.17
C LEU A 594 1.02 26.01 7.78
N GLN A 595 0.99 25.23 6.69
CA GLN A 595 2.19 24.56 6.16
C GLN A 595 3.22 25.56 5.68
N LEU A 596 2.79 26.58 4.95
CA LEU A 596 3.67 27.63 4.45
C LEU A 596 4.32 28.40 5.61
N SER A 597 3.55 28.79 6.62
CA SER A 597 4.08 29.46 7.82
C SER A 597 5.11 28.60 8.53
N LYS A 598 4.83 27.30 8.73
CA LYS A 598 5.81 26.35 9.28
C LYS A 598 7.10 26.28 8.48
N ILE A 599 7.01 26.13 7.15
CA ILE A 599 8.18 26.10 6.25
C ILE A 599 8.99 27.38 6.39
N ASN A 600 8.33 28.54 6.38
CA ASN A 600 8.97 29.83 6.56
C ASN A 600 9.67 29.95 7.92
N ARG A 601 9.10 29.39 8.99
CA ARG A 601 9.77 29.36 10.29
C ARG A 601 11.02 28.47 10.30
N ILE A 602 11.02 27.38 9.55
CA ILE A 602 12.14 26.42 9.50
C ILE A 602 13.29 26.92 8.61
N PHE A 603 12.97 27.50 7.46
CA PHE A 603 13.94 27.86 6.42
C PHE A 603 14.12 29.36 6.20
N GLY A 604 13.42 30.19 6.98
CA GLY A 604 13.35 31.64 6.77
C GLY A 604 12.21 32.03 5.82
N TYR A 605 11.69 33.24 5.97
CA TYR A 605 10.55 33.72 5.20
C TYR A 605 10.87 33.80 3.70
N GLN A 606 10.00 33.22 2.87
CA GLN A 606 9.98 33.42 1.42
C GLN A 606 8.54 33.43 0.92
N GLU A 607 8.24 34.36 0.03
CA GLU A 607 6.98 34.31 -0.72
C GLU A 607 7.00 33.11 -1.67
N THR A 608 6.15 32.14 -1.41
CA THR A 608 6.06 30.89 -2.18
C THR A 608 4.63 30.73 -2.68
N ILE A 609 4.49 30.41 -3.97
CA ILE A 609 3.18 30.23 -4.60
C ILE A 609 2.56 28.93 -4.07
N LEU A 610 1.35 29.03 -3.52
CA LEU A 610 0.54 27.87 -3.17
C LEU A 610 -0.38 27.52 -4.34
N LEU A 611 -0.26 26.29 -4.84
CA LEU A 611 -1.13 25.79 -5.90
C LEU A 611 -2.46 25.24 -5.34
N PRO A 612 -3.57 25.37 -6.10
CA PRO A 612 -4.79 24.62 -5.81
C PRO A 612 -4.52 23.11 -5.81
N GLU A 613 -5.14 22.38 -4.89
CA GLU A 613 -5.05 20.92 -4.88
C GLU A 613 -6.16 20.33 -5.76
N PRO A 614 -5.88 19.29 -6.57
CA PRO A 614 -6.95 18.51 -7.19
C PRO A 614 -7.77 17.90 -6.06
N LYS A 615 -9.01 18.39 -5.93
CA LYS A 615 -9.98 18.14 -4.88
C LYS A 615 -9.87 16.86 -4.04
N LEU A 616 -10.05 17.07 -2.73
CA LEU A 616 -10.89 16.27 -1.83
C LEU A 616 -12.09 15.65 -2.59
N VAL A 617 -12.17 14.31 -2.63
CA VAL A 617 -13.13 13.48 -3.40
C VAL A 617 -12.65 13.12 -4.82
N LYS A 618 -11.56 12.35 -4.89
CA LYS A 618 -11.52 10.95 -5.35
C LYS A 618 -10.28 10.33 -4.69
N SER A 619 -10.36 9.05 -4.37
CA SER A 619 -9.29 8.31 -3.69
C SER A 619 -7.92 8.59 -4.31
N TYR A 620 -7.09 9.40 -3.64
CA TYR A 620 -5.65 9.34 -3.82
C TYR A 620 -5.22 7.98 -3.28
N THR A 621 -5.18 7.01 -4.18
CA THR A 621 -4.54 5.72 -4.04
C THR A 621 -3.14 5.84 -4.61
N SER A 622 -2.15 5.40 -3.83
CA SER A 622 -0.69 5.64 -3.97
C SER A 622 -0.31 7.10 -3.65
N GLU A 623 0.54 7.43 -2.67
CA GLU A 623 1.88 6.87 -2.41
C GLU A 623 2.28 6.76 -0.91
N ASP A 624 1.43 7.05 0.07
CA ASP A 624 1.84 7.01 1.50
C ASP A 624 1.34 5.81 2.32
N GLY A 625 0.66 4.86 1.66
CA GLY A 625 0.39 3.57 2.27
C GLY A 625 1.67 2.77 2.27
N ILE A 626 2.22 2.50 3.47
CA ILE A 626 3.35 1.59 3.76
C ILE A 626 3.96 1.09 2.46
N SER A 627 4.94 1.81 1.92
CA SER A 627 5.93 1.11 1.12
C SER A 627 6.49 0.08 2.09
N GLU A 628 5.97 -1.14 2.03
CA GLU A 628 6.84 -2.28 2.15
C GLU A 628 7.99 -1.90 1.24
N VAL A 629 9.10 -1.47 1.87
CA VAL A 629 10.41 -1.55 1.26
C VAL A 629 10.36 -2.91 0.63
N ARG A 630 10.22 -2.94 -0.70
CA ARG A 630 10.24 -4.18 -1.45
C ARG A 630 11.44 -4.90 -0.88
N ARG A 631 11.21 -6.00 -0.16
CA ARG A 631 12.22 -7.03 0.00
C ARG A 631 12.45 -7.53 -1.42
N LYS A 632 13.18 -6.76 -2.21
CA LYS A 632 14.08 -7.33 -3.19
C LYS A 632 15.08 -8.06 -2.30
N ASP A 633 14.76 -9.31 -1.99
CA ASP A 633 15.75 -10.36 -1.87
C ASP A 633 16.41 -10.50 -3.25
N THR A 634 17.09 -9.45 -3.72
CA THR A 634 18.26 -9.64 -4.55
C THR A 634 19.32 -10.05 -3.55
N GLY A 635 19.41 -11.35 -3.29
CA GLY A 635 20.54 -12.02 -2.64
C GLY A 635 21.81 -11.91 -3.48
N GLY A 636 22.10 -10.71 -4.00
CA GLY A 636 23.30 -10.35 -4.73
C GLY A 636 23.98 -9.25 -3.96
N CYS A 637 25.18 -9.54 -3.46
CA CYS A 637 26.04 -8.56 -2.83
C CYS A 637 26.33 -7.42 -3.85
N PRO A 638 26.05 -6.14 -3.53
CA PRO A 638 26.38 -5.01 -4.42
C PRO A 638 27.86 -4.96 -4.82
N PHE A 639 28.70 -5.59 -4.00
CA PHE A 639 30.14 -5.79 -4.21
C PHE A 639 30.49 -6.48 -5.53
N MET A 640 29.66 -7.42 -6.00
CA MET A 640 29.94 -8.20 -7.22
C MET A 640 29.77 -7.37 -8.50
N LYS A 641 28.88 -6.37 -8.51
CA LYS A 641 28.73 -5.46 -9.67
C LYS A 641 29.88 -4.45 -9.77
N ALA A 642 30.35 -3.93 -8.62
CA ALA A 642 31.44 -2.96 -8.59
C ALA A 642 32.82 -3.58 -8.89
N GLN A 643 33.08 -4.81 -8.45
CA GLN A 643 34.31 -5.53 -8.80
C GLN A 643 34.34 -6.02 -10.24
N ALA A 644 33.20 -6.48 -10.79
CA ALA A 644 33.14 -6.93 -12.17
C ALA A 644 33.55 -5.81 -13.16
N GLN A 645 33.19 -4.55 -12.90
CA GLN A 645 33.54 -3.43 -13.79
C GLN A 645 34.97 -2.90 -13.61
N ASN A 646 35.61 -3.10 -12.45
CA ASN A 646 37.02 -2.72 -12.28
C ASN A 646 37.97 -3.76 -12.88
N ASN A 647 37.62 -5.04 -12.87
CA ASN A 647 38.44 -6.08 -13.52
C ASN A 647 38.39 -6.00 -15.06
N PHE A 648 37.33 -5.41 -15.64
CA PHE A 648 37.25 -5.19 -17.09
C PHE A 648 38.11 -4.02 -17.61
N LYS A 649 38.82 -3.29 -16.74
CA LYS A 649 39.75 -2.23 -17.14
C LYS A 649 41.23 -2.66 -17.14
N ASP A 650 41.55 -3.82 -16.58
CA ASP A 650 42.90 -4.37 -16.60
C ASP A 650 43.08 -5.48 -17.67
N GLU A 651 42.04 -5.77 -18.46
CA GLU A 651 42.07 -6.70 -19.61
C GLU A 651 41.56 -6.05 -20.94
N LEU A 652 41.86 -4.77 -21.17
CA LEU A 652 41.69 -4.12 -22.48
C LEU A 652 42.90 -3.27 -22.86
#